data_AF-A0A4U6D4S0-F1
#
_entry.id   AF-A0A4U6D4S0-F1
#
_cell.length_a   1.000
_cell.length_b   1.000
_cell.length_c   1.000
_cell.angle_alpha   90.00
_cell.angle_beta   90.00
_cell.angle_gamma   90.00
#
_symmetry.space_group_name_H-M   'P 1'
#
loop_
_entity.id
_entity.type
_entity.pdbx_description
1 polymer ?
#
loop_
_entity_poly.entity_id
_entity_poly.type
_entity_poly.pdbx_seq_one_letter_code
_entity_poly.pdbx_strand_id
1 'polypeptide(L)'
;MKHFQHGLAILIFLCFFTSLAYGIDITQTITSGGKSRSFVFHAPGSTVAQNLPLLFVFHGDGGSGSGIKGTTGFDAIADVNNFIVVYPNADNDGNGWNRAIDQLKDVNFTSDMIDYFCSTYHINAQKVYASGHSAGGFMTYNLAVNLAGRVAAFAPVAGNMYANNGNYSYFSSASFKPVPILHIHGDPDGTVDYPDPDHQPTDWSEWPLTEFSYYTCGKITYTLPNTTIAPNVTKLSFCVGSPPATKEISLIRVVGVGHSWPAVSGFNPAQVIWDFVKAYSITTVPSCPVVPETPTYAEGTIHTQGNTIMSPCNEVFIPRGVNYSLADDWEFPANINGDPTGVNNELSAEIIKAKPNIVRIEWYANRAANWKPYVVADLDVVVTRFQNAGIVSVIDLHDLTCSDDYTQFNNIILPWWKQQSVKDLITKHKGFVIVNVANEFGNVNWASDPATAYATWLNHYKTVITDLRTAGIQVPLMIDAPDCGQSLDIALQAGAALITQDPMHNIIMSAHAYWYADNAAAMEARVQQIADAAFPIVLGEIANIQDATGPCSNTIPAYKDLLQSCQNHNVGWLAWTWTDDFCEGVNGRRISMNGGFTNLSTYGNTIINDPNFGLATHAAKMNVLCLSTPLPVKLQSFEAKETEENQILVQWKTSSEINFKQFELERSVDGKHFEQLAVLKPAIPLNTSGYHFEDTKLIEKEYYYRLKMVDLDETFAYSGIVSVERKTEEEITVYPSPARDFIQIKADENAFPAKIKIIDQSGRTVLCQIILKQSQKINIEGLAAGLYIISMQDKVVGKVIVQEK
;
A
#
# COMPACT_ATOMS: atom_id res chain seq x y z
N MET A 1 7.28 -58.58 49.45
CA MET A 1 6.98 -58.87 48.02
C MET A 1 6.05 -57.75 47.55
N LYS A 2 6.60 -56.69 46.95
CA LYS A 2 6.89 -56.50 45.51
C LYS A 2 5.64 -56.11 44.70
N HIS A 3 5.86 -55.09 43.87
CA HIS A 3 5.11 -54.59 42.70
C HIS A 3 4.12 -53.45 42.96
N PHE A 4 4.47 -52.17 42.72
CA PHE A 4 4.76 -51.44 41.46
C PHE A 4 3.55 -51.34 40.50
N GLN A 5 3.00 -50.12 40.42
CA GLN A 5 2.95 -49.24 39.25
C GLN A 5 1.61 -48.92 38.54
N HIS A 6 1.43 -47.59 38.40
CA HIS A 6 0.75 -46.79 37.37
C HIS A 6 -0.76 -46.52 37.44
N GLY A 7 -1.08 -45.38 38.05
CA GLY A 7 -2.25 -44.58 37.67
C GLY A 7 -1.95 -43.74 36.43
N LEU A 8 -2.83 -43.84 35.43
CA LEU A 8 -2.80 -43.04 34.21
C LEU A 8 -3.50 -41.70 34.49
N ALA A 9 -2.74 -40.63 34.70
CA ALA A 9 -3.25 -39.26 34.69
C ALA A 9 -3.28 -38.78 33.23
N ILE A 10 -4.47 -38.59 32.68
CA ILE A 10 -4.67 -37.95 31.38
C ILE A 10 -4.54 -36.44 31.61
N LEU A 11 -3.35 -35.88 31.36
CA LEU A 11 -3.18 -34.44 31.15
C LEU A 11 -3.73 -34.10 29.77
N ILE A 12 -4.81 -33.33 29.74
CA ILE A 12 -5.26 -32.64 28.53
C ILE A 12 -4.27 -31.49 28.29
N PHE A 13 -3.32 -31.71 27.39
CA PHE A 13 -2.44 -30.67 26.87
C PHE A 13 -3.29 -29.83 25.89
N LEU A 14 -3.70 -28.63 26.30
CA LEU A 14 -4.14 -27.62 25.34
C LEU A 14 -2.92 -27.21 24.50
N CYS A 15 -2.76 -27.83 23.33
CA CYS A 15 -1.91 -27.30 22.27
C CYS A 15 -2.56 -26.02 21.74
N PHE A 16 -2.15 -24.87 22.29
CA PHE A 16 -2.21 -23.63 21.52
C PHE A 16 -1.25 -23.79 20.35
N PHE A 17 -1.78 -24.09 19.16
CA PHE A 17 -1.06 -23.80 17.93
C PHE A 17 -1.03 -22.28 17.78
N THR A 18 -0.09 -21.61 18.44
CA THR A 18 0.42 -20.35 17.92
C THR A 18 1.09 -20.70 16.60
N SER A 19 0.51 -20.32 15.47
CA SER A 19 1.29 -20.30 14.23
C SER A 19 2.47 -19.37 14.48
N LEU A 20 3.67 -19.93 14.61
CA LEU A 20 4.89 -19.15 14.48
C LEU A 20 4.84 -18.63 13.05
N ALA A 21 4.44 -17.37 12.88
CA ALA A 21 4.60 -16.69 11.62
C ALA A 21 6.11 -16.57 11.41
N TYR A 22 6.67 -17.38 10.53
CA TYR A 22 8.07 -17.27 10.13
C TYR A 22 8.29 -15.86 9.57
N GLY A 23 9.33 -15.16 10.03
CA GLY A 23 9.76 -13.90 9.44
C GLY A 23 10.12 -14.07 7.96
N ILE A 24 9.99 -12.99 7.20
CA ILE A 24 10.22 -12.95 5.76
C ILE A 24 11.56 -12.28 5.45
N ASP A 25 12.34 -12.89 4.56
CA ASP A 25 13.56 -12.32 4.00
C ASP A 25 13.29 -11.79 2.59
N ILE A 26 13.65 -10.53 2.33
CA ILE A 26 13.43 -9.87 1.04
C ILE A 26 14.73 -9.23 0.56
N THR A 27 15.11 -9.53 -0.68
CA THR A 27 16.22 -8.85 -1.38
C THR A 27 15.66 -7.78 -2.29
N GLN A 28 16.20 -6.57 -2.22
CA GLN A 28 15.70 -5.41 -2.96
C GLN A 28 16.84 -4.55 -3.51
N THR A 29 16.53 -3.80 -4.57
CA THR A 29 17.37 -2.72 -5.10
C THR A 29 16.63 -1.39 -5.09
N ILE A 30 17.36 -0.30 -4.86
CA ILE A 30 16.90 1.08 -5.07
C ILE A 30 17.92 1.86 -5.89
N THR A 31 17.48 2.90 -6.59
CA THR A 31 18.38 3.86 -7.23
C THR A 31 18.83 4.88 -6.20
N SER A 32 20.14 4.97 -5.97
CA SER A 32 20.75 5.97 -5.08
C SER A 32 21.99 6.56 -5.75
N GLY A 33 22.07 7.89 -5.82
CA GLY A 33 23.15 8.59 -6.53
C GLY A 33 23.28 8.19 -8.01
N GLY A 34 22.17 7.83 -8.67
CA GLY A 34 22.15 7.39 -10.06
C GLY A 34 22.63 5.96 -10.31
N LYS A 35 22.87 5.16 -9.26
CA LYS A 35 23.24 3.74 -9.37
C LYS A 35 22.20 2.83 -8.72
N SER A 36 22.02 1.63 -9.27
CA SER A 36 21.27 0.56 -8.60
C SER A 36 22.08 -0.01 -7.44
N ARG A 37 21.55 0.09 -6.23
CA ARG A 37 22.18 -0.34 -4.97
C ARG A 37 21.29 -1.36 -4.28
N SER A 38 21.87 -2.46 -3.78
CA SER A 38 21.12 -3.59 -3.23
C SER A 38 21.25 -3.73 -1.72
N PHE A 39 20.24 -4.35 -1.12
CA PHE A 39 20.22 -4.76 0.27
C PHE A 39 19.33 -5.99 0.45
N VAL A 40 19.53 -6.73 1.55
CA VAL A 40 18.58 -7.73 2.03
C VAL A 40 18.01 -7.24 3.35
N PHE A 41 16.73 -7.48 3.62
CA PHE A 41 16.15 -7.20 4.92
C PHE A 41 15.29 -8.34 5.42
N HIS A 42 15.13 -8.40 6.73
CA HIS A 42 14.29 -9.35 7.42
C HIS A 42 13.20 -8.60 8.19
N ALA A 43 11.97 -9.10 8.14
CA ALA A 43 10.83 -8.54 8.86
C ALA A 43 10.01 -9.66 9.55
N PRO A 44 9.44 -9.38 10.73
CA PRO A 44 8.65 -10.34 11.48
C PRO A 44 7.33 -10.69 10.74
N GLY A 45 6.97 -11.97 10.76
CA GLY A 45 5.73 -12.49 10.17
C GLY A 45 5.76 -12.70 8.65
N SER A 46 4.63 -13.13 8.10
CA SER A 46 4.48 -13.50 6.68
C SER A 46 4.34 -12.31 5.72
N THR A 47 4.17 -11.10 6.25
CA THR A 47 4.06 -9.83 5.53
C THR A 47 4.71 -8.74 6.38
N VAL A 48 5.31 -7.73 5.75
CA VAL A 48 5.92 -6.61 6.47
C VAL A 48 4.83 -5.73 7.09
N ALA A 49 4.72 -5.72 8.41
CA ALA A 49 3.77 -4.86 9.14
C ALA A 49 4.21 -3.39 9.11
N GLN A 50 3.25 -2.47 9.22
CA GLN A 50 3.50 -1.03 9.27
C GLN A 50 3.95 -0.55 10.65
N ASN A 51 4.52 0.66 10.71
CA ASN A 51 4.95 1.36 11.93
C ASN A 51 5.98 0.57 12.76
N LEU A 52 6.73 -0.33 12.13
CA LEU A 52 7.82 -1.05 12.77
C LEU A 52 9.08 -0.17 12.87
N PRO A 53 9.88 -0.28 13.95
CA PRO A 53 11.23 0.27 13.99
C PRO A 53 12.13 -0.33 12.91
N LEU A 54 13.18 0.39 12.54
CA LEU A 54 14.13 -0.03 11.49
C LEU A 54 15.56 -0.03 12.05
N LEU A 55 16.32 -1.12 11.87
CA LEU A 55 17.72 -1.23 12.25
C LEU A 55 18.59 -1.58 11.03
N PHE A 56 19.55 -0.72 10.70
CA PHE A 56 20.58 -1.05 9.70
C PHE A 56 21.76 -1.78 10.34
N VAL A 57 22.28 -2.81 9.66
CA VAL A 57 23.45 -3.61 10.08
C VAL A 57 24.44 -3.73 8.93
N PHE A 58 25.53 -2.96 9.00
CA PHE A 58 26.52 -2.83 7.93
C PHE A 58 27.67 -3.85 8.05
N HIS A 59 27.98 -4.54 6.95
CA HIS A 59 29.06 -5.53 6.89
C HIS A 59 30.47 -4.93 6.95
N GLY A 60 31.44 -5.75 7.35
CA GLY A 60 32.87 -5.40 7.32
C GLY A 60 33.48 -5.45 5.91
N ASP A 61 34.79 -5.20 5.82
CA ASP A 61 35.50 -5.22 4.53
C ASP A 61 35.43 -6.59 3.84
N GLY A 62 35.24 -6.57 2.52
CA GLY A 62 35.09 -7.78 1.71
C GLY A 62 33.81 -8.60 1.98
N GLY A 63 32.93 -8.11 2.86
CA GLY A 63 31.66 -8.76 3.20
C GLY A 63 30.50 -8.39 2.24
N SER A 64 29.31 -8.84 2.61
CA SER A 64 28.04 -8.52 1.97
C SER A 64 26.92 -8.43 3.00
N GLY A 65 25.79 -7.82 2.64
CA GLY A 65 24.59 -7.76 3.47
C GLY A 65 24.11 -9.15 3.89
N SER A 66 24.04 -10.10 2.94
CA SER A 66 23.68 -11.49 3.25
C SER A 66 24.72 -12.18 4.15
N GLY A 67 26.00 -11.84 4.01
CA GLY A 67 27.06 -12.37 4.87
C GLY A 67 26.92 -11.94 6.32
N ILE A 68 26.69 -10.64 6.58
CA ILE A 68 26.51 -10.15 7.95
C ILE A 68 25.16 -10.55 8.57
N LYS A 69 24.11 -10.71 7.77
CA LYS A 69 22.84 -11.31 8.19
C LYS A 69 23.06 -12.68 8.85
N GLY A 70 23.88 -13.52 8.20
CA GLY A 70 24.17 -14.87 8.68
C GLY A 70 25.03 -14.97 9.94
N THR A 71 25.68 -13.88 10.39
CA THR A 71 26.63 -13.92 11.52
C THR A 71 26.20 -13.16 12.76
N THR A 72 25.27 -12.20 12.63
CA THR A 72 24.92 -11.29 13.72
C THR A 72 23.75 -11.76 14.59
N GLY A 73 22.85 -12.59 14.03
CA GLY A 73 21.70 -13.15 14.74
C GLY A 73 20.53 -12.18 14.94
N PHE A 74 20.51 -11.03 14.25
CA PHE A 74 19.46 -10.02 14.43
C PHE A 74 18.07 -10.48 13.95
N ASP A 75 17.96 -11.42 13.02
CA ASP A 75 16.65 -11.91 12.54
C ASP A 75 15.80 -12.46 13.69
N ALA A 76 16.37 -13.32 14.55
CA ALA A 76 15.66 -13.85 15.71
C ALA A 76 15.30 -12.77 16.73
N ILE A 77 16.11 -11.71 16.83
CA ILE A 77 15.84 -10.57 17.71
C ILE A 77 14.70 -9.71 17.12
N ALA A 78 14.69 -9.52 15.80
CA ALA A 78 13.67 -8.83 15.04
C ALA A 78 12.30 -9.51 15.17
N ASP A 79 12.25 -10.84 15.02
CA ASP A 79 11.04 -11.65 15.20
C ASP A 79 10.44 -11.47 16.60
N VAL A 80 11.26 -11.54 17.64
CA VAL A 80 10.79 -11.46 19.04
C VAL A 80 10.36 -10.04 19.43
N ASN A 81 10.98 -9.01 18.83
CA ASN A 81 10.81 -7.63 19.26
C ASN A 81 10.04 -6.74 18.26
N ASN A 82 9.54 -7.31 17.17
CA ASN A 82 8.78 -6.63 16.12
C ASN A 82 9.51 -5.41 15.54
N PHE A 83 10.63 -5.62 14.87
CA PHE A 83 11.30 -4.58 14.08
C PHE A 83 11.87 -5.13 12.77
N ILE A 84 12.14 -4.26 11.81
CA ILE A 84 12.78 -4.61 10.54
C ILE A 84 14.29 -4.45 10.68
N VAL A 85 15.06 -5.46 10.27
CA VAL A 85 16.52 -5.37 10.17
C VAL A 85 16.97 -5.39 8.71
N VAL A 86 17.77 -4.40 8.33
CA VAL A 86 18.27 -4.20 6.97
C VAL A 86 19.77 -4.43 6.94
N TYR A 87 20.22 -5.20 5.96
CA TYR A 87 21.61 -5.55 5.71
C TYR A 87 22.03 -5.06 4.31
N PRO A 88 22.54 -3.82 4.20
CA PRO A 88 22.90 -3.24 2.91
C PRO A 88 24.19 -3.82 2.32
N ASN A 89 24.29 -3.82 0.98
CA ASN A 89 25.55 -4.10 0.29
C ASN A 89 26.32 -2.80 -0.02
N ALA A 90 27.64 -2.81 0.20
CA ALA A 90 28.51 -1.78 -0.33
C ALA A 90 28.51 -1.79 -1.88
N ASP A 91 28.85 -0.66 -2.50
CA ASP A 91 28.93 -0.55 -3.96
C ASP A 91 30.08 -1.41 -4.52
N ASN A 92 29.92 -1.91 -5.75
CA ASN A 92 30.88 -2.76 -6.46
C ASN A 92 32.03 -1.95 -7.12
N ASP A 93 32.15 -0.65 -6.83
CA ASP A 93 33.17 0.25 -7.39
C ASP A 93 34.55 0.13 -6.72
N GLY A 94 34.75 -0.92 -5.91
CA GLY A 94 36.07 -1.43 -5.54
C GLY A 94 36.67 -0.94 -4.22
N ASN A 95 35.94 -0.21 -3.36
CA ASN A 95 36.49 0.34 -2.11
C ASN A 95 35.67 0.08 -0.82
N GLY A 96 34.57 -0.69 -0.88
CA GLY A 96 33.70 -0.89 0.28
C GLY A 96 32.98 0.39 0.72
N TRP A 97 32.63 0.51 2.01
CA TRP A 97 31.91 1.67 2.54
C TRP A 97 32.72 2.98 2.50
N ASN A 98 32.05 4.09 2.21
CA ASN A 98 32.53 5.44 2.49
C ASN A 98 32.45 5.73 4.00
N ARG A 99 33.58 5.50 4.68
CA ARG A 99 33.69 5.49 6.15
C ARG A 99 34.05 6.82 6.77
N ALA A 100 34.69 7.70 6.02
CA ALA A 100 35.10 9.00 6.55
C ALA A 100 33.90 9.95 6.60
N ILE A 101 33.84 10.77 7.64
CA ILE A 101 32.73 11.69 7.93
C ILE A 101 32.42 12.65 6.76
N ASP A 102 33.43 13.01 5.97
CA ASP A 102 33.31 13.87 4.79
C ASP A 102 32.91 13.11 3.51
N GLN A 103 32.77 11.79 3.57
CA GLN A 103 32.33 10.96 2.45
C GLN A 103 30.86 10.60 2.59
N LEU A 104 30.02 11.19 1.73
CA LEU A 104 28.56 11.14 1.88
C LEU A 104 27.85 10.11 0.98
N LYS A 105 28.56 9.37 0.11
CA LYS A 105 27.93 8.44 -0.85
C LYS A 105 27.01 7.43 -0.15
N ASP A 106 27.54 6.73 0.85
CA ASP A 106 26.80 5.67 1.55
C ASP A 106 25.92 6.23 2.67
N VAL A 107 26.18 7.47 3.11
CA VAL A 107 25.27 8.24 3.96
C VAL A 107 23.99 8.54 3.19
N ASN A 108 24.10 9.03 1.96
CA ASN A 108 22.98 9.28 1.06
C ASN A 108 22.24 7.97 0.74
N PHE A 109 22.95 6.88 0.46
CA PHE A 109 22.31 5.57 0.25
C PHE A 109 21.50 5.12 1.47
N THR A 110 22.03 5.30 2.69
CA THR A 110 21.29 4.98 3.92
C THR A 110 20.07 5.88 4.09
N SER A 111 20.21 7.18 3.80
CA SER A 111 19.13 8.16 3.81
C SER A 111 18.00 7.79 2.83
N ASP A 112 18.36 7.40 1.60
CA ASP A 112 17.46 6.97 0.54
C ASP A 112 16.75 5.65 0.91
N MET A 113 17.45 4.72 1.58
CA MET A 113 16.82 3.51 2.13
C MET A 113 15.80 3.85 3.21
N ILE A 114 16.08 4.80 4.11
CA ILE A 114 15.08 5.25 5.10
C ILE A 114 13.84 5.81 4.38
N ASP A 115 14.02 6.59 3.31
CA ASP A 115 12.90 7.12 2.52
C ASP A 115 12.12 6.00 1.83
N TYR A 116 12.81 5.02 1.24
CA TYR A 116 12.20 3.82 0.66
C TYR A 116 11.38 3.03 1.68
N PHE A 117 11.91 2.76 2.88
CA PHE A 117 11.17 2.05 3.92
C PHE A 117 10.00 2.89 4.46
N CYS A 118 10.14 4.21 4.49
CA CYS A 118 9.04 5.11 4.83
C CYS A 118 7.91 5.08 3.81
N SER A 119 8.22 5.12 2.51
CA SER A 119 7.23 5.14 1.44
C SER A 119 6.60 3.78 1.19
N THR A 120 7.36 2.70 1.34
CA THR A 120 6.94 1.34 0.97
C THR A 120 6.32 0.57 2.14
N TYR A 121 6.87 0.73 3.34
CA TYR A 121 6.49 -0.07 4.51
C TYR A 121 5.97 0.77 5.69
N HIS A 122 5.93 2.10 5.55
CA HIS A 122 5.44 3.03 6.57
C HIS A 122 6.05 2.77 7.95
N ILE A 123 7.37 2.59 7.99
CA ILE A 123 8.12 2.34 9.23
C ILE A 123 7.92 3.47 10.25
N ASN A 124 8.29 3.22 11.49
CA ASN A 124 8.36 4.28 12.49
C ASN A 124 9.62 5.14 12.25
N ALA A 125 9.48 6.25 11.51
CA ALA A 125 10.58 7.18 11.22
C ALA A 125 11.27 7.76 12.48
N GLN A 126 10.60 7.74 13.63
CA GLN A 126 11.18 8.20 14.89
C GLN A 126 12.11 7.14 15.50
N LYS A 127 12.03 5.88 15.06
CA LYS A 127 12.75 4.72 15.60
C LYS A 127 13.59 4.01 14.52
N VAL A 128 14.49 4.77 13.92
CA VAL A 128 15.52 4.26 12.99
C VAL A 128 16.86 4.17 13.72
N TYR A 129 17.59 3.08 13.54
CA TYR A 129 18.82 2.77 14.26
C TYR A 129 19.90 2.24 13.31
N ALA A 130 21.17 2.30 13.73
CA ALA A 130 22.28 1.79 12.93
C ALA A 130 23.32 1.05 13.77
N SER A 131 23.85 -0.04 13.22
CA SER A 131 24.95 -0.85 13.76
C SER A 131 25.78 -1.41 12.62
N GLY A 132 26.95 -1.95 12.90
CA GLY A 132 27.79 -2.59 11.90
C GLY A 132 29.12 -3.06 12.48
N HIS A 133 29.78 -3.96 11.76
CA HIS A 133 31.05 -4.56 12.16
C HIS A 133 32.22 -4.02 11.34
N SER A 134 33.38 -3.77 11.95
CA SER A 134 34.60 -3.38 11.25
C SER A 134 34.35 -2.15 10.36
N ALA A 135 34.58 -2.23 9.04
CA ALA A 135 34.21 -1.20 8.06
C ALA A 135 32.78 -0.64 8.24
N GLY A 136 31.81 -1.50 8.55
CA GLY A 136 30.43 -1.11 8.86
C GLY A 136 30.28 -0.41 10.21
N GLY A 137 31.17 -0.69 11.17
CA GLY A 137 31.30 0.06 12.42
C GLY A 137 31.81 1.48 12.20
N PHE A 138 32.80 1.67 11.32
CA PHE A 138 33.21 3.02 10.88
C PHE A 138 32.07 3.74 10.15
N MET A 139 31.34 3.04 9.26
CA MET A 139 30.15 3.59 8.61
C MET A 139 29.08 4.01 9.62
N THR A 140 28.86 3.24 10.67
CA THR A 140 27.92 3.58 11.75
C THR A 140 28.32 4.88 12.45
N TYR A 141 29.61 5.13 12.67
CA TYR A 141 30.09 6.42 13.16
C TYR A 141 29.89 7.57 12.18
N ASN A 142 30.09 7.34 10.88
CA ASN A 142 29.79 8.32 9.84
C ASN A 142 28.29 8.72 9.86
N LEU A 143 27.41 7.75 10.02
CA LEU A 143 25.96 8.00 10.17
C LEU A 143 25.62 8.74 11.46
N ALA A 144 26.32 8.45 12.56
CA ALA A 144 26.14 9.16 13.84
C ALA A 144 26.36 10.66 13.71
N VAL A 145 27.22 11.07 12.78
CA VAL A 145 27.49 12.46 12.43
C VAL A 145 26.46 12.99 11.44
N ASN A 146 26.31 12.33 10.29
CA ASN A 146 25.60 12.91 9.16
C ASN A 146 24.07 12.69 9.19
N LEU A 147 23.59 11.64 9.86
CA LEU A 147 22.17 11.29 9.97
C LEU A 147 21.63 11.38 11.41
N ALA A 148 22.25 12.16 12.30
CA ALA A 148 21.74 12.41 13.66
C ALA A 148 20.31 12.98 13.72
N GLY A 149 19.82 13.54 12.61
CA GLY A 149 18.44 14.00 12.46
C GLY A 149 17.47 12.97 11.87
N ARG A 150 17.94 11.79 11.48
CA ARG A 150 17.13 10.71 10.86
C ARG A 150 17.31 9.35 11.55
N VAL A 151 18.37 9.15 12.33
CA VAL A 151 18.69 7.92 13.05
C VAL A 151 18.85 8.23 14.54
N ALA A 152 18.06 7.54 15.37
CA ALA A 152 17.85 7.84 16.78
C ALA A 152 18.97 7.32 17.70
N ALA A 153 19.64 6.22 17.33
CA ALA A 153 20.72 5.62 18.11
C ALA A 153 21.67 4.77 17.26
N PHE A 154 22.92 4.67 17.72
CA PHE A 154 24.01 4.05 16.98
C PHE A 154 24.76 3.03 17.86
N ALA A 155 25.10 1.88 17.29
CA ALA A 155 25.81 0.83 18.01
C ALA A 155 26.92 0.18 17.16
N PRO A 156 28.08 0.85 16.99
CA PRO A 156 29.18 0.30 16.21
C PRO A 156 29.86 -0.87 16.92
N VAL A 157 30.35 -1.85 16.15
CA VAL A 157 31.10 -3.02 16.64
C VAL A 157 32.46 -3.09 15.95
N ALA A 158 33.54 -3.20 16.72
CA ALA A 158 34.91 -3.36 16.22
C ALA A 158 35.32 -2.34 15.12
N GLY A 159 34.82 -1.10 15.19
CA GLY A 159 35.17 -0.01 14.28
C GLY A 159 35.54 1.23 15.08
N ASN A 160 36.10 2.27 14.44
CA ASN A 160 36.35 3.55 15.11
C ASN A 160 35.83 4.72 14.25
N MET A 161 35.92 5.95 14.75
CA MET A 161 35.46 7.14 14.03
C MET A 161 36.50 7.73 13.04
N TYR A 162 37.79 7.54 13.32
CA TYR A 162 38.93 8.14 12.65
C TYR A 162 39.35 7.43 11.37
N ALA A 163 38.39 7.05 10.52
CA ALA A 163 38.62 6.30 9.29
C ALA A 163 39.62 6.93 8.27
N ASN A 164 40.22 8.11 8.56
CA ASN A 164 41.58 8.54 8.16
C ASN A 164 41.90 10.04 8.37
N ASN A 165 41.00 10.89 8.90
CA ASN A 165 41.17 12.36 8.77
C ASN A 165 41.49 13.17 10.03
N GLY A 166 41.49 12.60 11.25
CA GLY A 166 41.91 13.30 12.49
C GLY A 166 41.31 14.70 12.72
N ASN A 167 40.18 15.03 12.07
CA ASN A 167 39.69 16.38 11.96
C ASN A 167 38.54 16.62 12.95
N TYR A 168 38.91 17.19 14.10
CA TYR A 168 38.04 17.48 15.24
C TYR A 168 37.14 18.72 15.05
N SER A 169 37.24 19.43 13.92
CA SER A 169 36.48 20.66 13.69
C SER A 169 34.96 20.43 13.58
N TYR A 170 34.51 19.20 13.28
CA TYR A 170 33.09 18.90 13.17
C TYR A 170 32.34 18.99 14.51
N PHE A 171 32.92 18.50 15.61
CA PHE A 171 32.24 18.50 16.90
C PHE A 171 32.02 19.90 17.49
N SER A 172 32.90 20.83 17.14
CA SER A 172 32.75 22.25 17.47
C SER A 172 31.92 23.04 16.46
N SER A 173 31.45 22.40 15.37
CA SER A 173 30.58 23.03 14.39
C SER A 173 29.14 23.16 14.90
N ALA A 174 28.43 24.19 14.43
CA ALA A 174 27.01 24.36 14.73
C ALA A 174 26.11 23.22 14.20
N SER A 175 26.67 22.37 13.34
CA SER A 175 25.97 21.23 12.71
C SER A 175 26.02 19.96 13.55
N PHE A 176 26.84 19.89 14.61
CA PHE A 176 26.90 18.73 15.49
C PHE A 176 25.58 18.55 16.24
N LYS A 177 25.05 17.32 16.24
CA LYS A 177 23.86 16.95 16.99
C LYS A 177 24.21 15.83 17.98
N PRO A 178 23.97 16.02 19.29
CA PRO A 178 24.20 14.97 20.28
C PRO A 178 23.36 13.71 19.99
N VAL A 179 23.96 12.53 20.00
CA VAL A 179 23.31 11.24 19.73
C VAL A 179 23.75 10.17 20.74
N PRO A 180 22.92 9.16 21.05
CA PRO A 180 23.31 8.05 21.91
C PRO A 180 24.14 7.01 21.13
N ILE A 181 25.21 6.51 21.77
CA ILE A 181 26.15 5.54 21.20
C ILE A 181 26.49 4.43 22.21
N LEU A 182 26.35 3.17 21.78
CA LEU A 182 26.88 1.99 22.47
C LEU A 182 27.89 1.27 21.59
N HIS A 183 29.17 1.43 21.89
CA HIS A 183 30.22 0.75 21.17
C HIS A 183 30.45 -0.66 21.76
N ILE A 184 30.70 -1.68 20.94
CA ILE A 184 31.16 -3.00 21.39
C ILE A 184 32.52 -3.32 20.75
N HIS A 185 33.51 -3.69 21.55
CA HIS A 185 34.86 -3.99 21.06
C HIS A 185 35.53 -5.06 21.90
N GLY A 186 36.34 -5.88 21.24
CA GLY A 186 37.17 -6.86 21.89
C GLY A 186 38.57 -6.32 22.23
N ASP A 187 39.13 -6.70 23.37
CA ASP A 187 40.36 -6.05 23.87
C ASP A 187 41.71 -6.41 23.21
N PRO A 188 41.91 -7.56 22.54
CA PRO A 188 43.10 -7.86 21.75
C PRO A 188 42.80 -7.72 20.24
N ASP A 189 41.96 -6.75 19.84
CA ASP A 189 41.72 -6.46 18.43
C ASP A 189 42.99 -5.90 17.77
N GLY A 190 43.65 -6.72 16.97
CA GLY A 190 44.86 -6.34 16.24
C GLY A 190 44.61 -5.73 14.85
N THR A 191 43.36 -5.47 14.48
CA THR A 191 42.99 -4.84 13.19
C THR A 191 42.53 -3.41 13.41
N VAL A 192 41.65 -3.19 14.37
CA VAL A 192 41.24 -1.86 14.81
C VAL A 192 41.61 -1.77 16.28
N ASP A 193 42.57 -0.90 16.61
CA ASP A 193 43.11 -0.84 17.96
C ASP A 193 41.99 -0.58 18.99
N TYR A 194 41.96 -1.44 20.00
CA TYR A 194 41.08 -1.28 21.13
C TYR A 194 41.61 -0.21 22.09
N PRO A 195 40.79 0.78 22.47
CA PRO A 195 41.17 1.75 23.49
C PRO A 195 41.24 1.06 24.87
N ASP A 196 42.44 0.99 25.47
CA ASP A 196 42.67 0.29 26.74
C ASP A 196 41.87 0.91 27.92
N PRO A 197 40.84 0.25 28.47
CA PRO A 197 39.98 0.72 29.56
C PRO A 197 40.69 0.90 30.88
N ASP A 198 41.86 0.29 31.05
CA ASP A 198 42.70 0.46 32.22
C ASP A 198 43.63 1.69 32.07
N HIS A 199 43.74 2.24 30.85
CA HIS A 199 44.33 3.54 30.58
C HIS A 199 43.29 4.64 30.79
N GLN A 200 43.52 5.51 31.77
CA GLN A 200 42.70 6.70 31.92
C GLN A 200 43.08 7.74 30.87
N PRO A 201 42.19 8.08 29.92
CA PRO A 201 42.53 9.05 28.91
C PRO A 201 42.83 10.40 29.58
N THR A 202 44.01 10.94 29.29
CA THR A 202 44.50 12.19 29.90
C THR A 202 44.05 13.43 29.13
N ASP A 203 43.56 13.22 27.90
CA ASP A 203 42.92 14.23 27.07
C ASP A 203 41.60 13.67 26.49
N TRP A 204 40.60 14.53 26.31
CA TRP A 204 39.28 14.15 25.79
C TRP A 204 39.34 13.74 24.30
N SER A 205 40.40 14.12 23.59
CA SER A 205 40.67 13.77 22.20
C SER A 205 41.19 12.34 22.02
N GLU A 206 41.56 11.68 23.12
CA GLU A 206 42.28 10.41 23.09
C GLU A 206 41.43 9.30 22.47
N TRP A 207 40.13 9.23 22.77
CA TRP A 207 39.21 8.23 22.20
C TRP A 207 38.04 8.88 21.45
N PRO A 208 37.52 8.25 20.37
CA PRO A 208 36.32 8.75 19.70
C PRO A 208 35.12 8.95 20.64
N LEU A 209 34.93 8.01 21.58
CA LEU A 209 33.79 8.04 22.53
C LEU A 209 33.92 9.14 23.57
N THR A 210 35.15 9.54 23.93
CA THR A 210 35.37 10.61 24.90
C THR A 210 34.97 11.97 24.31
N GLU A 211 35.20 12.16 23.02
CA GLU A 211 34.75 13.36 22.30
C GLU A 211 33.23 13.39 22.13
N PHE A 212 32.61 12.30 21.67
CA PHE A 212 31.16 12.18 21.64
C PHE A 212 30.56 12.43 23.03
N SER A 213 31.15 11.91 24.10
CA SER A 213 30.73 12.16 25.48
C SER A 213 30.83 13.63 25.87
N TYR A 214 31.95 14.29 25.55
CA TYR A 214 32.15 15.71 25.85
C TYR A 214 31.09 16.59 25.19
N TYR A 215 30.88 16.45 23.88
CA TYR A 215 29.92 17.28 23.14
C TYR A 215 28.46 16.85 23.31
N THR A 216 28.21 15.59 23.68
CA THR A 216 26.84 15.11 23.95
C THR A 216 26.36 15.47 25.35
N CYS A 217 27.26 15.49 26.33
CA CYS A 217 26.90 15.55 27.75
C CYS A 217 27.63 16.60 28.58
N GLY A 218 28.59 17.34 28.03
CA GLY A 218 29.33 18.39 28.73
C GLY A 218 30.22 17.87 29.86
N LYS A 219 30.61 16.59 29.86
CA LYS A 219 31.44 15.97 30.90
C LYS A 219 32.81 15.58 30.39
N ILE A 220 33.83 15.82 31.22
CA ILE A 220 35.27 15.63 30.94
C ILE A 220 35.88 14.52 31.81
N THR A 221 35.14 13.97 32.78
CA THR A 221 35.66 13.05 33.80
C THR A 221 34.95 11.71 33.80
N TYR A 222 35.76 10.66 33.60
CA TYR A 222 35.38 9.27 33.64
C TYR A 222 35.44 8.79 35.09
N THR A 223 34.35 8.23 35.59
CA THR A 223 34.43 7.40 36.80
C THR A 223 34.00 6.02 36.38
N LEU A 224 34.98 5.14 36.19
CA LEU A 224 34.74 3.72 36.02
C LEU A 224 34.13 3.19 37.32
N PRO A 225 32.90 2.68 37.27
CA PRO A 225 32.75 1.30 37.67
C PRO A 225 32.36 0.50 36.44
N ASN A 226 33.27 -0.40 36.04
CA ASN A 226 32.97 -1.48 35.11
C ASN A 226 31.77 -2.26 35.65
N THR A 227 30.63 -2.16 34.99
CA THR A 227 29.52 -3.06 35.30
C THR A 227 29.78 -4.35 34.54
N THR A 228 30.08 -5.43 35.24
CA THR A 228 30.15 -6.77 34.64
C THR A 228 28.74 -7.15 34.21
N ILE A 229 28.52 -7.28 32.89
CA ILE A 229 27.21 -7.65 32.32
C ILE A 229 27.15 -9.13 31.92
N ALA A 230 28.30 -9.77 31.72
CA ALA A 230 28.47 -11.20 31.53
C ALA A 230 29.91 -11.61 31.91
N PRO A 231 30.22 -12.91 32.08
CA PRO A 231 31.60 -13.35 32.23
C PRO A 231 32.47 -12.80 31.09
N ASN A 232 33.60 -12.16 31.42
CA ASN A 232 34.51 -11.52 30.47
C ASN A 232 33.93 -10.34 29.68
N VAL A 233 32.80 -9.77 30.10
CA VAL A 233 32.17 -8.62 29.44
C VAL A 233 31.86 -7.51 30.44
N THR A 234 32.44 -6.33 30.21
CA THR A 234 32.23 -5.15 31.06
C THR A 234 31.68 -3.98 30.25
N LYS A 235 30.73 -3.24 30.84
CA LYS A 235 30.22 -1.99 30.27
C LYS A 235 30.83 -0.80 31.00
N LEU A 236 31.37 0.13 30.22
CA LEU A 236 31.91 1.42 30.61
C LEU A 236 30.95 2.50 30.10
N SER A 237 30.37 3.30 30.99
CA SER A 237 29.53 4.43 30.60
C SER A 237 30.30 5.74 30.77
N PHE A 238 30.56 6.44 29.66
CA PHE A 238 31.24 7.74 29.64
C PHE A 238 30.28 8.87 30.01
N CYS A 239 29.03 8.74 29.58
CA CYS A 239 27.95 9.62 29.97
C CYS A 239 26.62 8.85 30.02
N VAL A 240 25.81 9.17 31.04
CA VAL A 240 24.38 8.89 31.06
C VAL A 240 23.66 10.20 31.40
N GLY A 241 22.88 10.75 30.47
CA GLY A 241 22.11 11.98 30.70
C GLY A 241 21.03 11.83 31.79
N SER A 242 20.61 12.94 32.40
CA SER A 242 19.42 12.97 33.26
C SER A 242 18.15 13.25 32.44
N PRO A 243 16.96 12.77 32.87
CA PRO A 243 15.70 13.03 32.17
C PRO A 243 15.48 14.52 31.91
N PRO A 244 14.82 14.90 30.79
CA PRO A 244 14.03 14.06 29.90
C PRO A 244 14.78 13.49 28.67
N ALA A 245 16.07 13.81 28.49
CA ALA A 245 16.88 13.30 27.38
C ALA A 245 18.06 12.47 27.92
N THR A 246 17.82 11.16 28.11
CA THR A 246 18.82 10.21 28.62
C THR A 246 19.80 9.78 27.53
N LYS A 247 20.54 10.68 26.90
CA LYS A 247 21.58 10.28 25.92
C LYS A 247 22.70 9.54 26.65
N GLU A 248 22.99 8.31 26.24
CA GLU A 248 24.09 7.51 26.78
C GLU A 248 25.21 7.37 25.74
N ILE A 249 26.45 7.55 26.21
CA ILE A 249 27.67 7.18 25.49
C ILE A 249 28.38 6.10 26.31
N SER A 250 28.53 4.91 25.75
CA SER A 250 29.09 3.76 26.46
C SER A 250 29.91 2.83 25.54
N LEU A 251 30.79 2.05 26.16
CA LEU A 251 31.62 1.02 25.55
C LEU A 251 31.42 -0.31 26.29
N ILE A 252 31.23 -1.39 25.54
CA ILE A 252 31.31 -2.75 26.04
C ILE A 252 32.65 -3.34 25.61
N ARG A 253 33.46 -3.70 26.61
CA ARG A 253 34.68 -4.49 26.45
C ARG A 253 34.32 -5.96 26.45
N VAL A 254 34.83 -6.71 25.49
CA VAL A 254 34.78 -8.18 25.47
C VAL A 254 36.20 -8.73 25.60
N VAL A 255 36.52 -9.27 26.77
CA VAL A 255 37.88 -9.73 27.10
C VAL A 255 38.24 -10.97 26.30
N GLY A 256 39.39 -10.94 25.63
CA GLY A 256 39.97 -12.08 24.91
C GLY A 256 39.40 -12.34 23.51
N VAL A 257 38.58 -11.43 22.96
CA VAL A 257 38.00 -11.54 21.62
C VAL A 257 38.68 -10.55 20.69
N GLY A 258 39.31 -11.00 19.60
CA GLY A 258 39.93 -10.11 18.59
C GLY A 258 38.92 -9.47 17.62
N HIS A 259 39.35 -9.16 16.40
CA HIS A 259 38.54 -8.48 15.37
C HIS A 259 37.38 -9.32 14.81
N SER A 260 36.28 -9.41 15.55
CA SER A 260 35.14 -10.26 15.19
C SER A 260 33.84 -9.77 15.83
N TRP A 261 32.70 -10.25 15.30
CA TRP A 261 31.42 -10.12 16.00
C TRP A 261 31.45 -10.98 17.27
N PRO A 262 31.39 -10.39 18.47
CA PRO A 262 31.76 -11.11 19.69
C PRO A 262 30.73 -12.19 20.06
N ALA A 263 31.17 -13.45 20.17
CA ALA A 263 30.34 -14.56 20.60
C ALA A 263 30.93 -15.19 21.87
N VAL A 264 30.51 -14.71 23.04
CA VAL A 264 30.95 -15.24 24.35
C VAL A 264 29.76 -15.67 25.20
N SER A 265 29.99 -16.62 26.10
CA SER A 265 28.93 -17.21 26.93
C SER A 265 28.20 -16.16 27.76
N GLY A 266 26.86 -16.12 27.64
CA GLY A 266 26.01 -15.19 28.38
C GLY A 266 25.95 -13.77 27.80
N PHE A 267 26.54 -13.54 26.63
CA PHE A 267 26.51 -12.25 25.95
C PHE A 267 26.05 -12.41 24.50
N ASN A 268 24.90 -11.83 24.17
CA ASN A 268 24.39 -11.75 22.81
C ASN A 268 24.47 -10.28 22.34
N PRO A 269 25.42 -9.92 21.45
CA PRO A 269 25.58 -8.54 21.02
C PRO A 269 24.32 -7.98 20.34
N ALA A 270 23.61 -8.77 19.53
CA ALA A 270 22.41 -8.30 18.83
C ALA A 270 21.29 -7.93 19.81
N GLN A 271 21.07 -8.75 20.84
CA GLN A 271 20.10 -8.44 21.90
C GLN A 271 20.49 -7.18 22.68
N VAL A 272 21.77 -7.05 23.05
CA VAL A 272 22.28 -5.90 23.81
C VAL A 272 22.20 -4.61 23.00
N ILE A 273 22.53 -4.68 21.70
CA ILE A 273 22.38 -3.55 20.77
C ILE A 273 20.91 -3.15 20.69
N TRP A 274 20.00 -4.11 20.50
CA TRP A 274 18.57 -3.83 20.43
C TRP A 274 18.03 -3.19 21.71
N ASP A 275 18.38 -3.74 22.88
CA ASP A 275 17.98 -3.22 24.18
C ASP A 275 18.45 -1.79 24.42
N PHE A 276 19.61 -1.43 23.87
CA PHE A 276 20.10 -0.07 23.88
C PHE A 276 19.34 0.84 22.91
N VAL A 277 19.32 0.51 21.62
CA VAL A 277 18.79 1.43 20.60
C VAL A 277 17.29 1.68 20.76
N LYS A 278 16.50 0.68 21.17
CA LYS A 278 15.04 0.79 21.33
C LYS A 278 14.60 1.81 22.39
N ALA A 279 15.50 2.21 23.29
CA ALA A 279 15.25 3.25 24.29
C ALA A 279 15.18 4.67 23.70
N TYR A 280 15.55 4.84 22.43
CA TYR A 280 15.72 6.15 21.81
C TYR A 280 14.75 6.37 20.64
N SER A 281 14.33 7.64 20.48
CA SER A 281 13.54 8.09 19.35
C SER A 281 13.85 9.56 19.01
N ILE A 282 13.64 9.96 17.75
CA ILE A 282 13.73 11.36 17.33
C ILE A 282 12.32 11.96 17.29
N THR A 283 12.02 12.87 18.21
CA THR A 283 10.68 13.47 18.34
C THR A 283 10.40 14.59 17.35
N THR A 284 11.42 15.08 16.65
CA THR A 284 11.32 16.17 15.67
C THR A 284 11.27 15.71 14.22
N VAL A 285 11.39 14.40 13.97
CA VAL A 285 11.29 13.85 12.61
C VAL A 285 9.81 13.75 12.25
N PRO A 286 9.39 14.30 11.09
CA PRO A 286 8.05 14.07 10.58
C PRO A 286 7.76 12.57 10.52
N SER A 287 6.53 12.15 10.83
CA SER A 287 6.10 10.78 10.50
C SER A 287 6.36 10.51 9.02
N CYS A 288 6.70 9.26 8.65
CA CYS A 288 6.67 8.88 7.24
C CYS A 288 5.35 9.41 6.64
N PRO A 289 5.36 9.99 5.43
CA PRO A 289 4.14 10.50 4.82
C PRO A 289 3.09 9.40 4.91
N VAL A 290 1.98 9.71 5.61
CA VAL A 290 0.86 8.80 5.74
C VAL A 290 0.28 8.69 4.34
N VAL A 291 0.61 7.61 3.64
CA VAL A 291 -0.17 7.20 2.48
C VAL A 291 -1.52 6.78 3.06
N PRO A 292 -2.64 7.42 2.67
CA PRO A 292 -3.94 7.01 3.14
C PRO A 292 -4.12 5.50 2.94
N GLU A 293 -4.71 4.79 3.89
CA GLU A 293 -5.15 3.38 3.71
C GLU A 293 -6.27 3.24 2.65
N THR A 294 -6.60 4.34 1.97
CA THR A 294 -7.50 4.42 0.83
C THR A 294 -6.63 4.56 -0.42
N PRO A 295 -6.96 3.89 -1.55
CA PRO A 295 -6.22 4.07 -2.79
C PRO A 295 -5.88 5.55 -3.03
N THR A 296 -4.61 5.85 -3.34
CA THR A 296 -4.14 7.22 -3.64
C THR A 296 -4.81 7.82 -4.87
N TYR A 297 -5.62 7.02 -5.56
CA TYR A 297 -6.44 7.36 -6.70
C TYR A 297 -7.93 7.45 -6.33
N ALA A 298 -8.67 8.24 -7.09
CA ALA A 298 -10.10 8.38 -6.86
C ALA A 298 -10.84 7.09 -7.25
N GLU A 299 -11.84 6.70 -6.45
CA GLU A 299 -12.64 5.50 -6.72
C GLU A 299 -13.32 5.60 -8.11
N GLY A 300 -13.24 4.51 -8.87
CA GLY A 300 -13.80 4.42 -10.22
C GLY A 300 -12.96 5.11 -11.31
N THR A 301 -11.71 5.47 -11.06
CA THR A 301 -10.80 6.00 -12.10
C THR A 301 -9.81 4.96 -12.62
N ILE A 302 -9.33 5.17 -13.84
CA ILE A 302 -8.02 4.63 -14.25
C ILE A 302 -6.98 5.21 -13.30
N HIS A 303 -5.96 4.42 -12.94
CA HIS A 303 -4.89 4.89 -12.08
C HIS A 303 -3.57 4.19 -12.38
N THR A 304 -2.48 4.66 -11.80
CA THR A 304 -1.17 4.02 -11.90
C THR A 304 -0.80 3.30 -10.61
N GLN A 305 -0.14 2.15 -10.74
CA GLN A 305 0.41 1.41 -9.62
C GLN A 305 1.81 0.91 -9.99
N GLY A 306 2.84 1.45 -9.33
CA GLY A 306 4.23 1.23 -9.75
C GLY A 306 4.41 1.67 -11.20
N ASN A 307 4.88 0.77 -12.06
CA ASN A 307 5.07 1.00 -13.49
C ASN A 307 3.88 0.59 -14.38
N THR A 308 2.74 0.25 -13.77
CA THR A 308 1.57 -0.25 -14.49
C THR A 308 0.42 0.75 -14.50
N ILE A 309 -0.37 0.74 -15.57
CA ILE A 309 -1.67 1.41 -15.63
C ILE A 309 -2.73 0.38 -15.24
N MET A 310 -3.65 0.78 -14.39
CA MET A 310 -4.68 -0.06 -13.81
C MET A 310 -6.06 0.45 -14.21
N SER A 311 -6.95 -0.46 -14.56
CA SER A 311 -8.36 -0.18 -14.76
C SER A 311 -9.04 0.21 -13.45
N PRO A 312 -10.26 0.77 -13.48
CA PRO A 312 -11.06 0.99 -12.26
C PRO A 312 -11.34 -0.28 -11.44
N CYS A 313 -11.22 -1.47 -12.05
CA CYS A 313 -11.34 -2.77 -11.38
C CYS A 313 -10.01 -3.31 -10.81
N ASN A 314 -8.92 -2.53 -10.83
CA ASN A 314 -7.57 -2.98 -10.48
C ASN A 314 -7.04 -4.12 -11.37
N GLU A 315 -7.44 -4.15 -12.65
CA GLU A 315 -6.83 -5.02 -13.65
C GLU A 315 -5.75 -4.27 -14.40
N VAL A 316 -4.63 -4.93 -14.71
CA VAL A 316 -3.55 -4.33 -15.52
C VAL A 316 -4.10 -3.98 -16.90
N PHE A 317 -3.94 -2.72 -17.28
CA PHE A 317 -4.35 -2.18 -18.56
C PHE A 317 -3.11 -1.86 -19.40
N ILE A 318 -2.93 -2.58 -20.52
CA ILE A 318 -1.81 -2.38 -21.44
C ILE A 318 -2.32 -1.61 -22.68
N PRO A 319 -1.91 -0.35 -22.88
CA PRO A 319 -2.32 0.47 -24.02
C PRO A 319 -1.96 -0.15 -25.38
N ARG A 320 -2.95 -0.33 -26.25
CA ARG A 320 -2.84 -0.77 -27.64
C ARG A 320 -3.84 0.03 -28.47
N GLY A 321 -3.37 1.09 -29.11
CA GLY A 321 -4.26 2.11 -29.63
C GLY A 321 -3.82 2.81 -30.89
N VAL A 322 -4.57 3.85 -31.21
CA VAL A 322 -4.35 4.75 -32.35
C VAL A 322 -4.54 6.19 -31.91
N ASN A 323 -3.85 7.11 -32.56
CA ASN A 323 -4.16 8.53 -32.49
C ASN A 323 -5.31 8.86 -33.45
N TYR A 324 -6.18 9.77 -33.03
CA TYR A 324 -7.32 10.26 -33.77
C TYR A 324 -7.28 11.79 -33.81
N SER A 325 -6.92 12.31 -34.98
CA SER A 325 -6.95 13.74 -35.31
C SER A 325 -8.38 14.24 -35.51
N LEU A 326 -9.20 14.17 -34.46
CA LEU A 326 -10.61 14.57 -34.46
C LEU A 326 -10.77 16.04 -34.84
N ALA A 327 -9.90 16.90 -34.31
CA ALA A 327 -9.92 18.31 -34.64
C ALA A 327 -9.45 18.61 -36.07
N ASP A 328 -8.87 17.66 -36.79
CA ASP A 328 -8.51 17.79 -38.21
C ASP A 328 -9.55 17.15 -39.13
N ASP A 329 -10.60 16.55 -38.56
CA ASP A 329 -11.81 16.20 -39.30
C ASP A 329 -12.55 17.50 -39.68
N TRP A 330 -12.41 17.91 -40.95
CA TRP A 330 -13.05 19.13 -41.47
C TRP A 330 -14.58 19.07 -41.44
N GLU A 331 -15.17 17.89 -41.27
CA GLU A 331 -16.61 17.72 -41.13
C GLU A 331 -17.10 17.73 -39.68
N PHE A 332 -16.21 17.57 -38.69
CA PHE A 332 -16.56 17.68 -37.27
C PHE A 332 -16.93 19.12 -36.87
N PRO A 333 -18.00 19.33 -36.07
CA PRO A 333 -18.90 18.35 -35.45
C PRO A 333 -20.17 18.03 -36.26
N ALA A 334 -20.30 18.48 -37.50
CA ALA A 334 -21.54 18.40 -38.28
C ALA A 334 -22.03 16.95 -38.53
N ASN A 335 -21.12 15.97 -38.46
CA ASN A 335 -21.32 14.55 -38.73
C ASN A 335 -21.27 13.66 -37.46
N ILE A 336 -21.38 14.24 -36.26
CA ILE A 336 -21.24 13.51 -34.98
C ILE A 336 -22.22 12.34 -34.83
N ASN A 337 -23.39 12.39 -35.47
CA ASN A 337 -24.43 11.35 -35.42
C ASN A 337 -24.43 10.44 -36.67
N GLY A 338 -23.42 10.55 -37.53
CA GLY A 338 -23.40 9.97 -38.87
C GLY A 338 -24.27 10.78 -39.83
N ASP A 339 -23.79 10.94 -41.07
CA ASP A 339 -24.60 11.46 -42.16
C ASP A 339 -25.59 10.37 -42.62
N PRO A 340 -26.92 10.58 -42.56
CA PRO A 340 -27.89 9.63 -43.10
C PRO A 340 -27.78 9.45 -44.62
N THR A 341 -27.02 10.30 -45.32
CA THR A 341 -26.83 10.26 -46.79
C THR A 341 -25.53 9.57 -47.25
N GLY A 342 -24.67 9.13 -46.31
CA GLY A 342 -23.51 8.29 -46.62
C GLY A 342 -22.27 9.04 -47.12
N VAL A 343 -22.17 10.35 -46.92
CA VAL A 343 -20.98 11.15 -47.26
C VAL A 343 -20.30 11.62 -45.96
N ASN A 344 -19.10 11.09 -45.69
CA ASN A 344 -18.15 11.52 -44.65
C ASN A 344 -18.68 11.57 -43.20
N ASN A 345 -18.77 10.40 -42.57
CA ASN A 345 -19.02 10.28 -41.13
C ASN A 345 -17.80 10.71 -40.29
N GLU A 346 -18.05 11.19 -39.08
CA GLU A 346 -17.02 11.29 -38.04
C GLU A 346 -16.48 9.88 -37.77
N LEU A 347 -15.18 9.79 -37.50
CA LEU A 347 -14.42 8.56 -37.76
C LEU A 347 -14.34 7.59 -36.57
N SER A 348 -14.79 7.97 -35.37
CA SER A 348 -14.75 7.09 -34.19
C SER A 348 -15.50 5.78 -34.39
N ALA A 349 -16.59 5.75 -35.16
CA ALA A 349 -17.30 4.51 -35.49
C ALA A 349 -16.46 3.56 -36.37
N GLU A 350 -15.60 4.11 -37.25
CA GLU A 350 -14.67 3.33 -38.06
C GLU A 350 -13.47 2.87 -37.23
N ILE A 351 -12.95 3.74 -36.34
CA ILE A 351 -11.87 3.40 -35.39
C ILE A 351 -12.28 2.24 -34.48
N ILE A 352 -13.53 2.21 -33.99
CA ILE A 352 -14.03 1.11 -33.14
C ILE A 352 -13.91 -0.25 -33.84
N LYS A 353 -14.12 -0.31 -35.16
CA LYS A 353 -14.01 -1.57 -35.94
C LYS A 353 -12.58 -2.12 -35.96
N ALA A 354 -11.57 -1.26 -35.82
CA ALA A 354 -10.16 -1.65 -35.69
C ALA A 354 -9.81 -2.25 -34.31
N LYS A 355 -10.76 -2.25 -33.37
CA LYS A 355 -10.64 -2.84 -32.02
C LYS A 355 -9.48 -2.30 -31.14
N PRO A 356 -9.07 -1.03 -31.19
CA PRO A 356 -8.11 -0.52 -30.20
C PRO A 356 -8.71 -0.58 -28.79
N ASN A 357 -7.89 -0.68 -27.73
CA ASN A 357 -8.38 -0.54 -26.35
C ASN A 357 -8.21 0.88 -25.79
N ILE A 358 -7.49 1.73 -26.52
CA ILE A 358 -7.27 3.14 -26.21
C ILE A 358 -7.20 3.96 -27.50
N VAL A 359 -7.70 5.19 -27.47
CA VAL A 359 -7.60 6.17 -28.55
C VAL A 359 -7.12 7.49 -27.97
N ARG A 360 -6.08 8.07 -28.55
CA ARG A 360 -5.62 9.43 -28.20
C ARG A 360 -6.25 10.43 -29.16
N ILE A 361 -7.06 11.32 -28.61
CA ILE A 361 -7.91 12.25 -29.33
C ILE A 361 -7.21 13.60 -29.32
N GLU A 362 -6.81 14.03 -30.49
CA GLU A 362 -6.28 15.38 -30.72
C GLU A 362 -7.39 16.42 -30.54
N TRP A 363 -7.11 17.43 -29.73
CA TRP A 363 -8.01 18.54 -29.45
C TRP A 363 -7.22 19.86 -29.37
N TYR A 364 -7.90 21.00 -29.57
CA TYR A 364 -7.30 22.33 -29.37
C TYR A 364 -8.09 23.12 -28.34
N ALA A 365 -7.39 23.74 -27.40
CA ALA A 365 -7.98 24.68 -26.47
C ALA A 365 -8.36 26.00 -27.16
N ASN A 366 -7.60 26.39 -28.18
CA ASN A 366 -7.80 27.60 -28.97
C ASN A 366 -7.60 27.33 -30.47
N ARG A 367 -8.60 26.67 -31.09
CA ARG A 367 -8.62 26.33 -32.52
C ARG A 367 -8.54 27.60 -33.41
N ALA A 368 -7.92 27.47 -34.58
CA ALA A 368 -7.84 28.56 -35.57
C ALA A 368 -9.23 29.02 -36.04
N ALA A 369 -9.42 30.34 -36.20
CA ALA A 369 -10.73 30.97 -36.46
C ALA A 369 -11.38 30.60 -37.81
N ASN A 370 -10.61 30.07 -38.76
CA ASN A 370 -11.09 29.62 -40.07
C ASN A 370 -11.60 28.16 -40.07
N TRP A 371 -11.48 27.45 -38.95
CA TRP A 371 -11.95 26.07 -38.80
C TRP A 371 -13.39 26.05 -38.25
N LYS A 372 -14.13 24.95 -38.44
CA LYS A 372 -15.50 24.84 -37.92
C LYS A 372 -15.50 24.99 -36.38
N PRO A 373 -16.44 25.72 -35.77
CA PRO A 373 -16.49 25.80 -34.32
C PRO A 373 -16.96 24.46 -33.72
N TYR A 374 -16.36 24.05 -32.60
CA TYR A 374 -16.80 22.94 -31.77
C TYR A 374 -16.90 23.35 -30.31
N VAL A 375 -17.56 22.54 -29.49
CA VAL A 375 -17.65 22.70 -28.03
C VAL A 375 -17.28 21.41 -27.30
N VAL A 376 -17.04 21.51 -25.99
CA VAL A 376 -16.73 20.33 -25.14
C VAL A 376 -17.84 19.26 -25.20
N ALA A 377 -19.10 19.66 -25.43
CA ALA A 377 -20.20 18.71 -25.60
C ALA A 377 -20.05 17.83 -26.87
N ASP A 378 -19.37 18.32 -27.92
CA ASP A 378 -19.09 17.52 -29.12
C ASP A 378 -18.04 16.44 -28.80
N LEU A 379 -16.97 16.81 -28.08
CA LEU A 379 -15.97 15.87 -27.59
C LEU A 379 -16.60 14.79 -26.67
N ASP A 380 -17.52 15.20 -25.80
CA ASP A 380 -18.26 14.31 -24.89
C ASP A 380 -19.01 13.18 -25.63
N VAL A 381 -19.57 13.47 -26.82
CA VAL A 381 -20.24 12.45 -27.65
C VAL A 381 -19.25 11.38 -28.14
N VAL A 382 -18.07 11.80 -28.60
CA VAL A 382 -17.03 10.90 -29.10
C VAL A 382 -16.46 10.05 -27.95
N VAL A 383 -16.14 10.68 -26.81
CA VAL A 383 -15.65 9.99 -25.61
C VAL A 383 -16.69 8.99 -25.08
N THR A 384 -17.97 9.36 -25.06
CA THR A 384 -19.08 8.45 -24.70
C THR A 384 -19.12 7.24 -25.61
N ARG A 385 -18.94 7.43 -26.93
CA ARG A 385 -18.95 6.33 -27.89
C ARG A 385 -17.79 5.37 -27.69
N PHE A 386 -16.59 5.87 -27.46
CA PHE A 386 -15.42 5.04 -27.14
C PHE A 386 -15.59 4.30 -25.82
N GLN A 387 -16.07 4.96 -24.77
CA GLN A 387 -16.37 4.30 -23.49
C GLN A 387 -17.37 3.15 -23.67
N ASN A 388 -18.47 3.35 -24.40
CA ASN A 388 -19.46 2.31 -24.66
C ASN A 388 -18.88 1.10 -25.44
N ALA A 389 -17.77 1.31 -26.16
CA ALA A 389 -17.04 0.28 -26.87
C ALA A 389 -15.87 -0.33 -26.07
N GLY A 390 -15.73 0.00 -24.77
CA GLY A 390 -14.65 -0.47 -23.91
C GLY A 390 -13.28 0.14 -24.24
N ILE A 391 -13.26 1.36 -24.82
CA ILE A 391 -12.07 2.06 -25.30
C ILE A 391 -11.78 3.27 -24.41
N VAL A 392 -10.56 3.34 -23.88
CA VAL A 392 -10.07 4.51 -23.13
C VAL A 392 -9.81 5.67 -24.07
N SER A 393 -10.17 6.88 -23.67
CA SER A 393 -9.87 8.12 -24.40
C SER A 393 -8.73 8.86 -23.70
N VAL A 394 -7.62 9.08 -24.38
CA VAL A 394 -6.61 10.07 -23.97
C VAL A 394 -7.00 11.38 -24.64
N ILE A 395 -7.37 12.40 -23.86
CA ILE A 395 -7.67 13.72 -24.41
C ILE A 395 -6.37 14.51 -24.39
N ASP A 396 -5.93 14.98 -25.56
CA ASP A 396 -4.67 15.69 -25.77
C ASP A 396 -4.92 17.12 -26.29
N LEU A 397 -4.16 18.11 -25.79
CA LEU A 397 -4.18 19.47 -26.31
C LEU A 397 -2.98 19.75 -27.21
N HIS A 398 -3.24 19.91 -28.50
CA HIS A 398 -2.23 19.98 -29.55
C HIS A 398 -1.71 21.40 -29.84
N ASP A 399 -2.23 22.44 -29.17
CA ASP A 399 -1.95 23.85 -29.47
C ASP A 399 -0.46 24.24 -29.36
N LEU A 400 0.34 23.49 -28.60
CA LEU A 400 1.74 23.79 -28.29
C LEU A 400 2.73 22.72 -28.77
N THR A 401 2.32 21.93 -29.76
CA THR A 401 3.16 20.89 -30.36
C THR A 401 4.55 21.43 -30.72
N CYS A 402 5.60 20.78 -30.22
CA CYS A 402 7.01 21.18 -30.40
C CYS A 402 7.38 22.60 -29.92
N SER A 403 6.59 23.22 -29.04
CA SER A 403 6.80 24.58 -28.54
C SER A 403 7.33 24.60 -27.11
N ASP A 404 8.08 25.64 -26.75
CA ASP A 404 8.50 25.96 -25.37
C ASP A 404 7.87 27.28 -24.85
N ASP A 405 6.74 27.71 -25.43
CA ASP A 405 6.02 28.90 -24.97
C ASP A 405 5.22 28.65 -23.68
N TYR A 406 5.93 28.74 -22.54
CA TYR A 406 5.35 28.65 -21.20
C TYR A 406 4.28 29.73 -20.92
N THR A 407 4.32 30.87 -21.61
CA THR A 407 3.33 31.93 -21.42
C THR A 407 2.00 31.53 -22.06
N GLN A 408 2.04 31.02 -23.28
CA GLN A 408 0.88 30.50 -23.97
C GLN A 408 0.30 29.27 -23.25
N PHE A 409 1.15 28.38 -22.72
CA PHE A 409 0.71 27.25 -21.90
C PHE A 409 -0.15 27.72 -20.72
N ASN A 410 0.36 28.66 -19.92
CA ASN A 410 -0.33 29.17 -18.74
C ASN A 410 -1.60 29.95 -19.06
N ASN A 411 -1.67 30.58 -20.25
CA ASN A 411 -2.80 31.41 -20.66
C ASN A 411 -3.90 30.66 -21.43
N ILE A 412 -3.57 29.52 -22.04
CA ILE A 412 -4.49 28.78 -22.94
C ILE A 412 -4.74 27.36 -22.43
N ILE A 413 -3.69 26.55 -22.34
CA ILE A 413 -3.76 25.12 -22.00
C ILE A 413 -4.30 24.93 -20.58
N LEU A 414 -3.65 25.54 -19.60
CA LEU A 414 -4.00 25.33 -18.20
C LEU A 414 -5.40 25.88 -17.85
N PRO A 415 -5.83 27.06 -18.33
CA PRO A 415 -7.21 27.53 -18.12
C PRO A 415 -8.26 26.64 -18.78
N TRP A 416 -7.98 26.04 -19.93
CA TRP A 416 -8.92 25.14 -20.61
C TRP A 416 -9.23 23.90 -19.77
N TRP A 417 -8.20 23.21 -19.25
CA TRP A 417 -8.39 22.06 -18.35
C TRP A 417 -9.17 22.40 -17.07
N LYS A 418 -9.11 23.65 -16.61
CA LYS A 418 -9.80 24.12 -15.41
C LYS A 418 -11.26 24.54 -15.67
N GLN A 419 -11.71 24.60 -16.92
CA GLN A 419 -13.10 24.93 -17.26
C GLN A 419 -14.07 23.90 -16.69
N GLN A 420 -15.21 24.36 -16.18
CA GLN A 420 -16.18 23.47 -15.53
C GLN A 420 -16.72 22.39 -16.49
N SER A 421 -17.00 22.73 -17.75
CA SER A 421 -17.45 21.77 -18.76
C SER A 421 -16.44 20.66 -19.03
N VAL A 422 -15.14 20.97 -19.01
CA VAL A 422 -14.07 19.98 -19.18
C VAL A 422 -13.97 19.07 -17.96
N LYS A 423 -14.04 19.64 -16.75
CA LYS A 423 -14.10 18.86 -15.51
C LYS A 423 -15.33 17.96 -15.45
N ASP A 424 -16.48 18.42 -15.92
CA ASP A 424 -17.72 17.64 -15.97
C ASP A 424 -17.58 16.44 -16.93
N LEU A 425 -16.99 16.64 -18.12
CA LEU A 425 -16.65 15.57 -19.06
C LEU A 425 -15.71 14.54 -18.42
N ILE A 426 -14.61 15.00 -17.81
CA ILE A 426 -13.63 14.13 -17.14
C ILE A 426 -14.30 13.35 -16.01
N THR A 427 -15.14 14.00 -15.20
CA THR A 427 -15.84 13.35 -14.08
C THR A 427 -16.82 12.29 -14.57
N LYS A 428 -17.60 12.62 -15.61
CA LYS A 428 -18.55 11.69 -16.24
C LYS A 428 -17.87 10.44 -16.80
N HIS A 429 -16.65 10.59 -17.31
CA HIS A 429 -15.90 9.53 -17.99
C HIS A 429 -14.66 9.06 -17.23
N LYS A 430 -14.58 9.30 -15.92
CA LYS A 430 -13.34 9.19 -15.12
C LYS A 430 -12.69 7.81 -15.12
N GLY A 431 -13.45 6.74 -15.36
CA GLY A 431 -12.89 5.40 -15.47
C GLY A 431 -12.44 5.02 -16.87
N PHE A 432 -12.58 5.91 -17.86
CA PHE A 432 -12.24 5.70 -19.27
C PHE A 432 -11.49 6.89 -19.90
N VAL A 433 -11.03 7.87 -19.10
CA VAL A 433 -10.32 9.05 -19.59
C VAL A 433 -8.95 9.19 -18.94
N ILE A 434 -7.97 9.55 -19.76
CA ILE A 434 -6.65 10.03 -19.37
C ILE A 434 -6.49 11.45 -19.92
N VAL A 435 -5.87 12.33 -19.15
CA VAL A 435 -5.60 13.72 -19.56
C VAL A 435 -4.15 13.81 -20.03
N ASN A 436 -3.89 13.89 -21.34
CA ASN A 436 -2.57 14.30 -21.84
C ASN A 436 -2.50 15.81 -21.87
N VAL A 437 -1.69 16.40 -20.98
CA VAL A 437 -1.86 17.82 -20.62
C VAL A 437 -1.61 18.75 -21.81
N ALA A 438 -0.54 18.50 -22.57
CA ALA A 438 -0.22 19.19 -23.80
C ALA A 438 0.67 18.30 -24.67
N ASN A 439 0.38 18.26 -25.96
CA ASN A 439 1.17 17.53 -26.93
C ASN A 439 2.59 18.09 -26.99
N GLU A 440 3.59 17.24 -26.80
CA GLU A 440 4.98 17.50 -27.22
C GLU A 440 5.62 18.80 -26.68
N PHE A 441 5.13 19.31 -25.55
CA PHE A 441 5.55 20.62 -25.04
C PHE A 441 6.93 20.57 -24.38
N GLY A 442 7.78 21.52 -24.76
CA GLY A 442 9.08 21.78 -24.20
C GLY A 442 10.22 21.49 -25.18
N ASN A 443 11.26 22.32 -25.09
CA ASN A 443 12.52 22.13 -25.79
C ASN A 443 13.64 22.02 -24.74
N VAL A 444 14.22 20.83 -24.59
CA VAL A 444 15.23 20.53 -23.58
C VAL A 444 16.55 20.20 -24.24
N ASN A 445 16.62 19.09 -24.99
CA ASN A 445 17.87 18.70 -25.64
C ASN A 445 18.19 19.57 -26.86
N TRP A 446 17.20 20.22 -27.47
CA TRP A 446 17.45 21.15 -28.58
C TRP A 446 17.68 22.60 -28.12
N ALA A 447 17.63 22.86 -26.81
CA ALA A 447 17.91 24.17 -26.24
C ALA A 447 19.41 24.47 -26.22
N SER A 448 19.79 25.74 -26.19
CA SER A 448 21.20 26.14 -26.09
C SER A 448 21.85 25.76 -24.76
N ASP A 449 21.04 25.61 -23.70
CA ASP A 449 21.45 25.11 -22.39
C ASP A 449 20.45 24.03 -21.89
N PRO A 450 20.71 22.75 -22.20
CA PRO A 450 19.82 21.66 -21.84
C PRO A 450 19.61 21.46 -20.33
N ALA A 451 20.61 21.77 -19.50
CA ALA A 451 20.50 21.58 -18.05
C ALA A 451 19.50 22.58 -17.44
N THR A 452 19.60 23.85 -17.86
CA THR A 452 18.65 24.90 -17.44
C THR A 452 17.25 24.65 -18.03
N ALA A 453 17.17 24.22 -19.29
CA ALA A 453 15.90 23.90 -19.94
C ALA A 453 15.18 22.73 -19.25
N TYR A 454 15.90 21.66 -18.91
CA TYR A 454 15.37 20.53 -18.15
C TYR A 454 14.80 20.97 -16.80
N ALA A 455 15.56 21.75 -16.03
CA ALA A 455 15.09 22.24 -14.73
C ALA A 455 13.85 23.13 -14.85
N THR A 456 13.78 23.96 -15.90
CA THR A 456 12.63 24.83 -16.19
C THR A 456 11.39 24.00 -16.53
N TRP A 457 11.53 23.07 -17.47
CA TRP A 457 10.47 22.17 -17.91
C TRP A 457 9.92 21.31 -16.78
N LEU A 458 10.81 20.69 -15.98
CA LEU A 458 10.41 19.86 -14.84
C LEU A 458 9.66 20.67 -13.78
N ASN A 459 10.17 21.84 -13.40
CA ASN A 459 9.53 22.68 -12.38
C ASN A 459 8.20 23.27 -12.87
N HIS A 460 8.09 23.56 -14.17
CA HIS A 460 6.84 23.97 -14.78
C HIS A 460 5.79 22.86 -14.64
N TYR A 461 6.09 21.63 -15.06
CA TYR A 461 5.13 20.53 -14.94
C TYR A 461 4.79 20.17 -13.48
N LYS A 462 5.72 20.33 -12.53
CA LYS A 462 5.39 20.20 -11.10
C LYS A 462 4.31 21.18 -10.66
N THR A 463 4.38 22.41 -11.15
CA THR A 463 3.37 23.45 -10.87
C THR A 463 2.05 23.11 -11.55
N VAL A 464 2.09 22.70 -12.81
CA VAL A 464 0.91 22.28 -13.59
C VAL A 464 0.17 21.12 -12.92
N ILE A 465 0.89 20.09 -12.47
CA ILE A 465 0.31 18.96 -11.72
C ILE A 465 -0.43 19.48 -10.48
N THR A 466 0.22 20.32 -9.68
CA THR A 466 -0.37 20.90 -8.46
C THR A 466 -1.65 21.69 -8.78
N ASP A 467 -1.63 22.48 -9.85
CA ASP A 467 -2.77 23.28 -10.29
C ASP A 467 -3.95 22.43 -10.77
N LEU A 468 -3.68 21.39 -11.59
CA LEU A 468 -4.72 20.49 -12.09
C LEU A 468 -5.35 19.65 -10.96
N ARG A 469 -4.53 19.16 -10.01
CA ARG A 469 -5.05 18.47 -8.83
C ARG A 469 -5.88 19.39 -7.94
N THR A 470 -5.43 20.63 -7.72
CA THR A 470 -6.20 21.66 -6.99
C THR A 470 -7.52 21.99 -7.67
N ALA A 471 -7.58 21.93 -9.01
CA ALA A 471 -8.80 22.13 -9.77
C ALA A 471 -9.78 20.94 -9.71
N GLY A 472 -9.38 19.82 -9.11
CA GLY A 472 -10.21 18.62 -8.94
C GLY A 472 -10.04 17.57 -10.04
N ILE A 473 -9.00 17.65 -10.88
CA ILE A 473 -8.71 16.61 -11.87
C ILE A 473 -8.09 15.40 -11.17
N GLN A 474 -8.81 14.27 -11.16
CA GLN A 474 -8.43 13.06 -10.40
C GLN A 474 -8.01 11.87 -11.27
N VAL A 475 -8.25 11.93 -12.57
CA VAL A 475 -7.82 10.90 -13.54
C VAL A 475 -6.30 10.95 -13.77
N PRO A 476 -5.68 9.95 -14.41
CA PRO A 476 -4.25 9.98 -14.69
C PRO A 476 -3.89 11.20 -15.55
N LEU A 477 -2.78 11.86 -15.19
CA LEU A 477 -2.19 12.90 -16.04
C LEU A 477 -1.07 12.25 -16.86
N MET A 478 -1.21 12.29 -18.18
CA MET A 478 -0.17 11.92 -19.12
C MET A 478 0.65 13.17 -19.48
N ILE A 479 1.98 13.06 -19.40
CA ILE A 479 2.94 14.12 -19.68
C ILE A 479 3.88 13.63 -20.79
N ASP A 480 3.80 14.25 -21.96
CA ASP A 480 4.71 13.96 -23.06
C ASP A 480 6.13 14.43 -22.75
N ALA A 481 7.12 13.69 -23.24
CA ALA A 481 8.51 14.09 -23.22
C ALA A 481 8.70 15.41 -24.03
N PRO A 482 9.73 16.21 -23.71
CA PRO A 482 10.08 17.37 -24.52
C PRO A 482 10.69 16.95 -25.87
N ASP A 483 11.07 17.94 -26.68
CA ASP A 483 11.75 17.79 -27.97
C ASP A 483 10.87 17.04 -28.99
N CYS A 484 9.66 17.58 -29.21
CA CYS A 484 8.60 16.94 -29.99
C CYS A 484 8.28 15.51 -29.50
N GLY A 485 8.22 15.27 -28.19
CA GLY A 485 7.95 13.94 -27.63
C GLY A 485 9.09 12.93 -27.75
N GLN A 486 10.16 13.21 -28.47
CA GLN A 486 11.16 12.20 -28.87
C GLN A 486 12.21 11.90 -27.78
N SER A 487 12.30 12.72 -26.74
CA SER A 487 13.34 12.59 -25.69
C SER A 487 12.95 11.59 -24.57
N LEU A 488 12.96 10.29 -24.87
CA LEU A 488 12.73 9.23 -23.87
C LEU A 488 13.62 9.35 -22.63
N ASP A 489 14.90 9.71 -22.81
CA ASP A 489 15.85 9.84 -21.69
C ASP A 489 15.39 10.92 -20.68
N ILE A 490 14.78 12.01 -21.17
CA ILE A 490 14.25 13.07 -20.31
C ILE A 490 12.99 12.60 -19.59
N ALA A 491 12.12 11.83 -20.25
CA ALA A 491 10.96 11.21 -19.59
C ALA A 491 11.38 10.26 -18.46
N LEU A 492 12.39 9.41 -18.70
CA LEU A 492 12.98 8.52 -17.70
C LEU A 492 13.61 9.28 -16.55
N GLN A 493 14.30 10.39 -16.83
CA GLN A 493 14.94 11.23 -15.81
C GLN A 493 13.90 11.96 -14.93
N ALA A 494 12.80 12.43 -15.52
CA ALA A 494 11.83 13.30 -14.86
C ALA A 494 10.72 12.56 -14.08
N GLY A 495 10.31 11.38 -14.55
CA GLY A 495 9.05 10.75 -14.12
C GLY A 495 8.93 10.54 -12.60
N ALA A 496 10.00 10.08 -11.93
CA ALA A 496 9.98 9.91 -10.47
C ALA A 496 9.73 11.22 -9.70
N ALA A 497 10.29 12.33 -10.17
CA ALA A 497 10.10 13.64 -9.56
C ALA A 497 8.70 14.22 -9.81
N LEU A 498 8.11 13.95 -10.97
CA LEU A 498 6.72 14.35 -11.29
C LEU A 498 5.69 13.52 -10.51
N ILE A 499 5.93 12.22 -10.36
CA ILE A 499 5.08 11.33 -9.55
C ILE A 499 5.12 11.70 -8.08
N THR A 500 6.31 12.04 -7.56
CA THR A 500 6.44 12.50 -6.17
C THR A 500 5.71 13.83 -5.94
N GLN A 501 5.64 14.68 -6.97
CA GLN A 501 4.89 15.94 -6.89
C GLN A 501 3.36 15.72 -6.89
N ASP A 502 2.88 14.70 -7.59
CA ASP A 502 1.47 14.38 -7.66
C ASP A 502 0.99 13.76 -6.33
N PRO A 503 0.12 14.42 -5.55
CA PRO A 503 -0.43 13.85 -4.32
C PRO A 503 -1.20 12.54 -4.54
N MET A 504 -1.62 12.25 -5.78
CA MET A 504 -2.31 11.00 -6.15
C MET A 504 -1.35 9.92 -6.64
N HIS A 505 -0.08 10.27 -6.90
CA HIS A 505 0.90 9.42 -7.57
C HIS A 505 0.36 8.77 -8.86
N ASN A 506 -0.39 9.54 -9.65
CA ASN A 506 -1.17 9.09 -10.80
C ASN A 506 -0.74 9.80 -12.09
N ILE A 507 0.56 9.67 -12.41
CA ILE A 507 1.21 10.25 -13.60
C ILE A 507 1.64 9.14 -14.55
N ILE A 508 1.41 9.35 -15.85
CA ILE A 508 1.91 8.52 -16.94
C ILE A 508 2.88 9.38 -17.76
N MET A 509 4.09 8.90 -18.00
CA MET A 509 4.97 9.57 -18.97
C MET A 509 4.65 9.08 -20.37
N SER A 510 4.85 9.93 -21.37
CA SER A 510 4.68 9.57 -22.78
C SER A 510 5.91 9.95 -23.60
N ALA A 511 6.31 9.09 -24.54
CA ALA A 511 7.38 9.36 -25.49
C ALA A 511 6.93 8.99 -26.91
N HIS A 512 7.38 9.74 -27.91
CA HIS A 512 6.95 9.63 -29.30
C HIS A 512 8.07 9.01 -30.13
N ALA A 513 7.85 7.78 -30.58
CA ALA A 513 8.88 6.91 -31.17
C ALA A 513 9.05 7.14 -32.67
N TYR A 514 9.48 8.35 -33.05
CA TYR A 514 9.83 8.70 -34.42
C TYR A 514 11.33 8.46 -34.76
N TRP A 515 12.02 7.64 -33.96
CA TRP A 515 13.48 7.43 -34.00
C TRP A 515 13.98 6.71 -35.27
N TYR A 516 13.97 7.41 -36.41
CA TYR A 516 14.31 6.85 -37.73
C TYR A 516 15.74 6.33 -37.88
N ALA A 517 16.65 6.81 -37.04
CA ALA A 517 18.04 6.38 -37.03
C ALA A 517 18.26 5.07 -36.25
N ASP A 518 17.28 4.64 -35.46
CA ASP A 518 17.42 3.48 -34.58
C ASP A 518 17.14 2.17 -35.32
N ASN A 519 17.99 1.18 -35.04
CA ASN A 519 17.82 -0.19 -35.52
C ASN A 519 17.03 -1.04 -34.51
N ALA A 520 16.74 -2.30 -34.85
CA ALA A 520 15.99 -3.21 -33.99
C ALA A 520 16.58 -3.36 -32.57
N ALA A 521 17.91 -3.42 -32.44
CA ALA A 521 18.56 -3.55 -31.13
C ALA A 521 18.46 -2.27 -30.29
N ALA A 522 18.53 -1.09 -30.92
CA ALA A 522 18.30 0.19 -30.25
C ALA A 522 16.84 0.32 -29.78
N MET A 523 15.88 -0.08 -30.62
CA MET A 523 14.45 -0.11 -30.25
C MET A 523 14.19 -1.03 -29.05
N GLU A 524 14.74 -2.25 -29.07
CA GLU A 524 14.65 -3.19 -27.94
C GLU A 524 15.23 -2.59 -26.65
N ALA A 525 16.41 -1.97 -26.72
CA ALA A 525 17.04 -1.35 -25.56
C ALA A 525 16.16 -0.24 -24.96
N ARG A 526 15.51 0.60 -25.79
CA ARG A 526 14.58 1.63 -25.34
C ARG A 526 13.34 1.05 -24.66
N VAL A 527 12.77 0.00 -25.23
CA VAL A 527 11.61 -0.67 -24.63
C VAL A 527 11.98 -1.32 -23.29
N GLN A 528 13.16 -1.92 -23.18
CA GLN A 528 13.64 -2.45 -21.91
C GLN A 528 13.79 -1.35 -20.86
N GLN A 529 14.34 -0.19 -21.23
CA GLN A 529 14.42 0.97 -20.32
C GLN A 529 13.03 1.43 -19.86
N ILE A 530 12.03 1.42 -20.75
CA ILE A 530 10.64 1.72 -20.39
C ILE A 530 10.08 0.66 -19.43
N ALA A 531 10.29 -0.62 -19.71
CA ALA A 531 9.81 -1.72 -18.88
C ALA A 531 10.44 -1.71 -17.48
N ASP A 532 11.71 -1.33 -17.38
CA ASP A 532 12.47 -1.24 -16.13
C ASP A 532 12.18 0.04 -15.34
N ALA A 533 11.49 1.02 -15.93
CA ALA A 533 11.13 2.26 -15.22
C ALA A 533 10.21 1.94 -14.04
N ALA A 534 10.37 2.68 -12.93
CA ALA A 534 9.55 2.51 -11.73
C ALA A 534 8.13 3.11 -11.87
N PHE A 535 7.78 3.60 -13.06
CA PHE A 535 6.57 4.33 -13.38
C PHE A 535 6.14 4.08 -14.83
N PRO A 536 4.85 4.23 -15.17
CA PRO A 536 4.38 3.87 -16.50
C PRO A 536 4.88 4.89 -17.52
N ILE A 537 5.47 4.38 -18.60
CA ILE A 537 5.75 5.14 -19.82
C ILE A 537 4.99 4.47 -20.96
N VAL A 538 4.26 5.28 -21.73
CA VAL A 538 3.54 4.85 -22.93
C VAL A 538 4.23 5.45 -24.15
N LEU A 539 4.35 4.68 -25.22
CA LEU A 539 4.70 5.25 -26.51
C LEU A 539 3.45 5.92 -27.11
N GLY A 540 3.23 7.19 -26.75
CA GLY A 540 2.03 7.97 -27.10
C GLY A 540 1.84 8.15 -28.60
N GLU A 541 2.94 8.09 -29.34
CA GLU A 541 2.95 8.06 -30.80
C GLU A 541 4.03 7.09 -31.29
N ILE A 542 3.67 6.27 -32.28
CA ILE A 542 4.60 5.44 -33.05
C ILE A 542 4.23 5.57 -34.52
N ALA A 543 5.22 5.70 -35.40
CA ALA A 543 5.01 5.73 -36.84
C ALA A 543 6.00 4.83 -37.59
N ASN A 544 5.73 4.60 -38.87
CA ASN A 544 6.64 3.95 -39.81
C ASN A 544 7.53 4.95 -40.58
N ILE A 545 7.27 6.26 -40.47
CA ILE A 545 7.95 7.34 -41.21
C ILE A 545 8.03 8.59 -40.30
N GLN A 546 9.11 9.37 -40.43
CA GLN A 546 9.39 10.63 -39.71
C GLN A 546 9.64 11.81 -40.67
N ASP A 547 9.34 13.00 -40.17
CA ASP A 547 9.52 14.32 -40.79
C ASP A 547 10.93 14.89 -40.50
N ALA A 548 12.01 14.21 -40.91
CA ALA A 548 13.36 14.61 -40.50
C ALA A 548 13.99 15.71 -41.37
N THR A 549 13.93 15.59 -42.70
CA THR A 549 14.46 16.59 -43.64
C THR A 549 13.35 17.28 -44.45
N GLY A 550 12.11 17.04 -44.07
CA GLY A 550 10.88 17.49 -44.70
C GLY A 550 9.74 16.53 -44.37
N PRO A 551 8.49 16.84 -44.75
CA PRO A 551 7.34 15.99 -44.46
C PRO A 551 7.54 14.57 -45.02
N CYS A 552 7.39 13.59 -44.15
CA CYS A 552 7.36 12.16 -44.42
C CYS A 552 8.62 11.66 -45.14
N SER A 553 9.78 12.25 -44.81
CA SER A 553 11.01 12.10 -45.58
C SER A 553 11.81 10.84 -45.23
N ASN A 554 11.66 10.28 -44.03
CA ASN A 554 12.52 9.22 -43.53
C ASN A 554 11.72 8.04 -43.01
N THR A 555 11.83 6.88 -43.67
CA THR A 555 11.27 5.63 -43.15
C THR A 555 11.94 5.23 -41.84
N ILE A 556 11.18 4.61 -40.94
CA ILE A 556 11.63 4.01 -39.68
C ILE A 556 11.57 2.49 -39.88
N PRO A 557 12.62 1.81 -40.36
CA PRO A 557 12.50 0.39 -40.75
C PRO A 557 12.21 -0.54 -39.58
N ALA A 558 12.68 -0.18 -38.38
CA ALA A 558 12.58 -0.98 -37.16
C ALA A 558 11.26 -0.79 -36.38
N TYR A 559 10.26 -0.08 -36.91
CA TYR A 559 9.00 0.16 -36.16
C TYR A 559 8.26 -1.15 -35.82
N LYS A 560 8.37 -2.18 -36.65
CA LYS A 560 7.78 -3.50 -36.36
C LYS A 560 8.52 -4.22 -35.23
N ASP A 561 9.86 -4.12 -35.21
CA ASP A 561 10.68 -4.65 -34.13
C ASP A 561 10.36 -3.95 -32.81
N LEU A 562 10.16 -2.62 -32.85
CA LEU A 562 9.69 -1.83 -31.71
C LEU A 562 8.34 -2.32 -31.18
N LEU A 563 7.34 -2.51 -32.05
CA LEU A 563 6.01 -3.00 -31.66
C LEU A 563 6.05 -4.42 -31.11
N GLN A 564 6.87 -5.30 -31.69
CA GLN A 564 7.12 -6.65 -31.18
C GLN A 564 7.75 -6.60 -29.78
N SER A 565 8.76 -5.75 -29.59
CA SER A 565 9.41 -5.55 -28.31
C SER A 565 8.41 -5.03 -27.26
N CYS A 566 7.58 -4.04 -27.62
CA CYS A 566 6.52 -3.54 -26.75
C CYS A 566 5.53 -4.64 -26.34
N GLN A 567 5.24 -5.59 -27.23
CA GLN A 567 4.44 -6.76 -26.88
C GLN A 567 5.15 -7.68 -25.88
N ASN A 568 6.44 -7.97 -26.11
CA ASN A 568 7.22 -8.86 -25.24
C ASN A 568 7.37 -8.31 -23.82
N HIS A 569 7.43 -6.98 -23.69
CA HIS A 569 7.69 -6.28 -22.43
C HIS A 569 6.45 -5.60 -21.82
N ASN A 570 5.25 -5.83 -22.38
CA ASN A 570 4.01 -5.22 -21.93
C ASN A 570 4.01 -3.67 -21.92
N VAL A 571 4.80 -3.04 -22.80
CA VAL A 571 4.87 -1.58 -22.93
C VAL A 571 3.74 -1.08 -23.81
N GLY A 572 3.01 -0.06 -23.35
CA GLY A 572 1.88 0.54 -24.05
C GLY A 572 2.29 1.33 -25.30
N TRP A 573 1.45 1.33 -26.34
CA TRP A 573 1.69 2.13 -27.54
C TRP A 573 0.42 2.59 -28.26
N LEU A 574 0.51 3.71 -28.97
CA LEU A 574 -0.54 4.25 -29.84
C LEU A 574 0.04 4.63 -31.21
N ALA A 575 -0.51 4.05 -32.27
CA ALA A 575 -0.07 4.31 -33.64
C ALA A 575 -0.54 5.70 -34.12
N TRP A 576 0.39 6.53 -34.59
CA TRP A 576 0.08 7.78 -35.29
C TRP A 576 -0.07 7.49 -36.79
N THR A 577 -1.18 7.80 -37.45
CA THR A 577 -2.50 8.28 -36.95
C THR A 577 -3.63 7.67 -37.80
N TRP A 578 -4.90 7.81 -37.39
CA TRP A 578 -6.01 7.17 -38.10
C TRP A 578 -6.07 7.54 -39.58
N THR A 579 -6.07 8.82 -39.96
CA THR A 579 -6.37 9.21 -41.36
C THR A 579 -5.63 10.41 -41.92
N ASP A 580 -5.64 11.54 -41.21
CA ASP A 580 -5.08 12.79 -41.73
C ASP A 580 -3.76 13.11 -41.03
N ASP A 581 -2.78 13.46 -41.85
CA ASP A 581 -1.38 13.69 -41.46
C ASP A 581 -0.57 14.28 -42.65
N PHE A 582 -1.26 14.72 -43.72
CA PHE A 582 -0.66 15.37 -44.90
C PHE A 582 0.52 14.64 -45.60
N CYS A 583 0.75 13.35 -45.32
CA CYS A 583 1.73 12.49 -46.00
C CYS A 583 1.24 11.92 -47.35
N GLU A 584 0.72 12.76 -48.25
CA GLU A 584 0.16 12.29 -49.53
C GLU A 584 1.23 11.71 -50.49
N GLY A 585 0.91 10.57 -51.14
CA GLY A 585 1.71 10.01 -52.24
C GLY A 585 2.72 8.89 -51.90
N VAL A 586 2.98 8.62 -50.61
CA VAL A 586 4.01 7.63 -50.18
C VAL A 586 3.46 6.41 -49.43
N ASN A 587 2.14 6.18 -49.41
CA ASN A 587 1.53 5.16 -48.54
C ASN A 587 1.95 5.42 -47.07
N GLY A 588 1.78 6.69 -46.64
CA GLY A 588 2.36 7.32 -45.44
C GLY A 588 1.93 6.71 -44.10
N ARG A 589 2.19 7.44 -42.99
CA ARG A 589 1.94 6.94 -41.62
C ARG A 589 0.46 6.96 -41.18
N ARG A 590 -0.49 7.10 -42.11
CA ARG A 590 -1.93 6.96 -41.82
C ARG A 590 -2.40 5.51 -41.80
N ILE A 591 -3.36 5.17 -40.94
CA ILE A 591 -3.92 3.82 -40.82
C ILE A 591 -4.97 3.55 -41.91
N SER A 592 -5.91 4.47 -42.11
CA SER A 592 -6.93 4.42 -43.17
C SER A 592 -6.61 5.44 -44.26
N MET A 593 -6.80 5.03 -45.50
CA MET A 593 -6.55 5.87 -46.67
C MET A 593 -7.64 6.92 -46.91
N ASN A 594 -8.82 6.77 -46.31
CA ASN A 594 -9.98 7.62 -46.59
C ASN A 594 -10.97 7.80 -45.42
N GLY A 595 -10.63 7.43 -44.19
CA GLY A 595 -11.62 7.40 -43.09
C GLY A 595 -12.04 6.01 -42.70
N GLY A 596 -12.36 5.19 -43.69
CA GLY A 596 -13.06 3.93 -43.51
C GLY A 596 -12.15 2.80 -43.05
N PHE A 597 -12.67 1.96 -42.15
CA PHE A 597 -11.97 0.74 -41.70
C PHE A 597 -11.71 -0.26 -42.85
N THR A 598 -12.54 -0.26 -43.89
CA THR A 598 -12.40 -1.17 -45.04
C THR A 598 -11.30 -0.77 -46.02
N ASN A 599 -10.67 0.39 -45.86
CA ASN A 599 -9.64 0.92 -46.76
C ASN A 599 -8.35 1.25 -46.01
N LEU A 600 -7.75 0.23 -45.40
CA LEU A 600 -6.51 0.36 -44.64
C LEU A 600 -5.31 0.59 -45.58
N SER A 601 -4.36 1.41 -45.15
CA SER A 601 -3.04 1.48 -45.75
C SER A 601 -2.22 0.22 -45.42
N THR A 602 -1.03 0.06 -46.02
CA THR A 602 -0.10 -1.02 -45.66
C THR A 602 0.33 -0.92 -44.18
N TYR A 603 0.54 0.31 -43.70
CA TYR A 603 0.87 0.57 -42.30
C TYR A 603 -0.31 0.21 -41.40
N GLY A 604 -1.51 0.71 -41.70
CA GLY A 604 -2.73 0.41 -40.94
C GLY A 604 -3.07 -1.08 -40.89
N ASN A 605 -2.89 -1.80 -42.00
CA ASN A 605 -3.07 -3.26 -42.01
C ASN A 605 -2.06 -3.96 -41.09
N THR A 606 -0.83 -3.47 -40.99
CA THR A 606 0.18 -4.00 -40.05
C THR A 606 -0.24 -3.72 -38.60
N ILE A 607 -0.60 -2.48 -38.28
CA ILE A 607 -1.03 -2.07 -36.93
C ILE A 607 -2.24 -2.87 -36.44
N ILE A 608 -3.20 -3.17 -37.33
CA ILE A 608 -4.45 -3.82 -36.93
C ILE A 608 -4.30 -5.35 -36.95
N ASN A 609 -3.71 -5.93 -38.00
CA ASN A 609 -3.85 -7.35 -38.30
C ASN A 609 -2.57 -8.18 -38.10
N ASP A 610 -1.44 -7.59 -37.70
CA ASP A 610 -0.24 -8.39 -37.40
C ASP A 610 -0.52 -9.36 -36.23
N PRO A 611 -0.24 -10.67 -36.39
CA PRO A 611 -0.57 -11.66 -35.36
C PRO A 611 0.23 -11.50 -34.08
N ASN A 612 1.40 -10.85 -34.11
CA ASN A 612 2.30 -10.81 -32.96
C ASN A 612 2.08 -9.60 -32.06
N PHE A 613 1.61 -8.47 -32.59
CA PHE A 613 1.39 -7.24 -31.81
C PHE A 613 0.12 -6.47 -32.20
N GLY A 614 -0.54 -6.83 -33.30
CA GLY A 614 -1.64 -6.04 -33.86
C GLY A 614 -2.87 -5.94 -32.97
N LEU A 615 -3.62 -4.86 -33.13
CA LEU A 615 -4.79 -4.52 -32.30
C LEU A 615 -5.83 -5.63 -32.25
N ALA A 616 -6.12 -6.28 -33.38
CA ALA A 616 -7.16 -7.30 -33.46
C ALA A 616 -6.95 -8.49 -32.52
N THR A 617 -5.69 -8.77 -32.17
CA THR A 617 -5.29 -9.92 -31.34
C THR A 617 -4.89 -9.51 -29.92
N HIS A 618 -4.26 -8.34 -29.76
CA HIS A 618 -3.57 -7.97 -28.51
C HIS A 618 -4.19 -6.79 -27.75
N ALA A 619 -5.19 -6.09 -28.33
CA ALA A 619 -5.87 -4.99 -27.64
C ALA A 619 -7.04 -5.49 -26.79
N ALA A 620 -6.77 -5.84 -25.53
CA ALA A 620 -7.80 -6.21 -24.57
C ALA A 620 -8.61 -4.97 -24.15
N LYS A 621 -9.92 -4.96 -24.47
CA LYS A 621 -10.85 -3.89 -24.10
C LYS A 621 -11.01 -3.80 -22.60
N MET A 622 -11.21 -2.58 -22.10
CA MET A 622 -11.53 -2.40 -20.69
C MET A 622 -12.98 -2.79 -20.42
N ASN A 623 -13.20 -3.48 -19.30
CA ASN A 623 -14.53 -3.92 -18.91
C ASN A 623 -15.40 -2.71 -18.51
N VAL A 624 -16.43 -2.40 -19.30
CA VAL A 624 -17.36 -1.29 -19.02
C VAL A 624 -18.16 -1.50 -17.73
N LEU A 625 -18.29 -2.74 -17.25
CA LEU A 625 -18.89 -3.06 -15.95
C LEU A 625 -18.01 -2.60 -14.77
N CYS A 626 -16.76 -2.20 -15.00
CA CYS A 626 -15.93 -1.55 -13.98
C CYS A 626 -16.42 -0.14 -13.62
N LEU A 627 -17.24 0.49 -14.47
CA LEU A 627 -17.90 1.75 -14.19
C LEU A 627 -19.27 1.59 -13.53
N SER A 628 -19.91 0.42 -13.69
CA SER A 628 -21.03 0.06 -12.83
C SER A 628 -20.44 -0.30 -11.48
N THR A 629 -20.23 0.70 -10.63
CA THR A 629 -20.19 0.41 -9.21
C THR A 629 -21.58 -0.15 -8.87
N PRO A 630 -21.64 -1.36 -8.35
CA PRO A 630 -22.27 -1.47 -7.06
C PRO A 630 -21.20 -1.94 -6.12
N LEU A 631 -20.77 -1.05 -5.22
CA LEU A 631 -20.57 -1.55 -3.88
C LEU A 631 -21.37 -0.69 -2.91
N PRO A 632 -21.95 -1.39 -1.92
CA PRO A 632 -23.29 -1.16 -1.45
C PRO A 632 -23.27 -0.01 -0.46
N VAL A 633 -24.45 0.31 0.07
CA VAL A 633 -24.56 0.92 1.38
C VAL A 633 -23.42 0.45 2.30
N LYS A 634 -22.55 1.39 2.68
CA LYS A 634 -21.44 1.09 3.59
C LYS A 634 -22.00 1.13 5.01
N LEU A 635 -22.15 -0.05 5.62
CA LEU A 635 -22.56 -0.19 7.02
C LEU A 635 -21.42 0.29 7.93
N GLN A 636 -21.71 1.28 8.78
CA GLN A 636 -20.83 1.66 9.90
C GLN A 636 -20.98 0.70 11.07
N SER A 637 -22.21 0.25 11.32
CA SER A 637 -22.52 -0.73 12.35
C SER A 637 -23.78 -1.52 11.99
N PHE A 638 -23.85 -2.75 12.47
CA PHE A 638 -25.04 -3.59 12.47
C PHE A 638 -24.98 -4.44 13.74
N GLU A 639 -25.99 -4.31 14.59
CA GLU A 639 -26.02 -4.89 15.94
C GLU A 639 -27.42 -5.38 16.25
N ALA A 640 -27.51 -6.42 17.08
CA ALA A 640 -28.76 -6.87 17.66
C ALA A 640 -28.57 -7.11 19.16
N LYS A 641 -29.55 -6.72 19.98
CA LYS A 641 -29.51 -6.90 21.43
C LYS A 641 -30.89 -7.15 22.00
N GLU A 642 -30.97 -8.00 23.03
CA GLU A 642 -32.19 -8.17 23.81
C GLU A 642 -32.48 -6.93 24.66
N THR A 643 -33.74 -6.50 24.71
CA THR A 643 -34.23 -5.37 25.50
C THR A 643 -34.82 -5.85 26.83
N GLU A 644 -35.04 -4.91 27.77
CA GLU A 644 -35.65 -5.20 29.08
C GLU A 644 -37.10 -5.69 28.97
N GLU A 645 -37.76 -5.45 27.83
CA GLU A 645 -39.14 -5.87 27.54
C GLU A 645 -39.22 -7.25 26.84
N ASN A 646 -38.12 -8.03 26.86
CA ASN A 646 -38.02 -9.36 26.23
C ASN A 646 -38.23 -9.34 24.71
N GLN A 647 -37.74 -8.29 24.05
CA GLN A 647 -37.72 -8.11 22.60
C GLN A 647 -36.27 -8.09 22.11
N ILE A 648 -36.04 -8.22 20.80
CA ILE A 648 -34.71 -8.01 20.21
C ILE A 648 -34.74 -6.73 19.38
N LEU A 649 -33.92 -5.76 19.78
CA LEU A 649 -33.68 -4.54 19.02
C LEU A 649 -32.52 -4.79 18.06
N VAL A 650 -32.82 -4.72 16.76
CA VAL A 650 -31.85 -4.76 15.67
C VAL A 650 -31.63 -3.34 15.17
N GLN A 651 -30.38 -2.88 15.12
CA GLN A 651 -30.03 -1.51 14.75
C GLN A 651 -28.82 -1.45 13.81
N TRP A 652 -28.83 -0.53 12.85
CA TRP A 652 -27.69 -0.27 11.97
C TRP A 652 -27.53 1.19 11.62
N LYS A 653 -26.30 1.53 11.22
CA LYS A 653 -25.94 2.85 10.69
C LYS A 653 -25.21 2.70 9.38
N THR A 654 -25.43 3.66 8.49
CA THR A 654 -24.79 3.72 7.17
C THR A 654 -23.93 4.97 7.05
N SER A 655 -22.81 4.88 6.35
CA SER A 655 -21.97 6.04 5.99
C SER A 655 -22.36 6.63 4.63
N SER A 656 -23.03 5.86 3.76
CA SER A 656 -23.46 6.27 2.43
C SER A 656 -24.58 5.36 1.92
N GLU A 657 -25.57 5.91 1.22
CA GLU A 657 -26.72 5.19 0.63
C GLU A 657 -26.98 5.61 -0.82
N ILE A 658 -25.92 5.61 -1.63
CA ILE A 658 -25.97 6.03 -3.04
C ILE A 658 -26.50 4.88 -3.91
N ASN A 659 -27.41 5.18 -4.84
CA ASN A 659 -28.04 4.20 -5.76
C ASN A 659 -28.74 3.01 -5.07
N PHE A 660 -29.14 3.20 -3.82
CA PHE A 660 -29.71 2.17 -2.97
C PHE A 660 -31.24 2.14 -3.02
N LYS A 661 -31.84 0.95 -3.09
CA LYS A 661 -33.30 0.76 -3.17
C LYS A 661 -33.92 0.55 -1.79
N GLN A 662 -33.44 -0.45 -1.05
CA GLN A 662 -34.03 -0.87 0.24
C GLN A 662 -33.16 -1.86 1.03
N PHE A 663 -33.34 -1.88 2.34
CA PHE A 663 -32.91 -2.97 3.21
C PHE A 663 -34.00 -4.03 3.31
N GLU A 664 -33.62 -5.29 3.25
CA GLU A 664 -34.44 -6.43 3.64
C GLU A 664 -33.82 -7.04 4.89
N LEU A 665 -34.45 -6.85 6.04
CA LEU A 665 -34.00 -7.43 7.31
C LEU A 665 -34.45 -8.88 7.37
N GLU A 666 -33.53 -9.79 7.62
CA GLU A 666 -33.78 -11.23 7.68
C GLU A 666 -33.33 -11.82 9.03
N ARG A 667 -34.05 -12.85 9.48
CA ARG A 667 -33.83 -13.58 10.73
C ARG A 667 -33.67 -15.07 10.48
N SER A 668 -32.84 -15.73 11.27
CA SER A 668 -32.69 -17.18 11.31
C SER A 668 -32.61 -17.69 12.76
N VAL A 669 -33.01 -18.95 12.98
CA VAL A 669 -32.88 -19.67 14.27
C VAL A 669 -31.76 -20.71 14.26
N ASP A 670 -31.19 -21.00 13.07
CA ASP A 670 -30.13 -22.00 12.89
C ASP A 670 -28.87 -21.42 12.20
N GLY A 671 -28.89 -20.12 11.91
CA GLY A 671 -27.83 -19.39 11.20
C GLY A 671 -27.71 -19.75 9.72
N LYS A 672 -28.63 -20.55 9.16
CA LYS A 672 -28.56 -21.07 7.79
C LYS A 672 -29.78 -20.69 6.97
N HIS A 673 -30.98 -20.89 7.51
CA HIS A 673 -32.24 -20.59 6.85
C HIS A 673 -32.77 -19.25 7.37
N PHE A 674 -32.76 -18.24 6.50
CA PHE A 674 -33.18 -16.88 6.83
C PHE A 674 -34.57 -16.58 6.24
N GLU A 675 -35.46 -16.03 7.08
CA GLU A 675 -36.76 -15.51 6.70
C GLU A 675 -36.75 -13.97 6.74
N GLN A 676 -37.47 -13.33 5.82
CA GLN A 676 -37.56 -11.86 5.79
C GLN A 676 -38.55 -11.35 6.85
N LEU A 677 -38.09 -10.41 7.68
CA LEU A 677 -38.89 -9.75 8.71
C LEU A 677 -39.48 -8.42 8.23
N ALA A 678 -38.69 -7.62 7.52
CA ALA A 678 -39.06 -6.27 7.14
C ALA A 678 -38.32 -5.78 5.90
N VAL A 679 -38.92 -4.79 5.22
CA VAL A 679 -38.31 -4.03 4.13
C VAL A 679 -38.30 -2.55 4.52
N LEU A 680 -37.12 -1.93 4.55
CA LEU A 680 -36.94 -0.52 4.92
C LEU A 680 -36.33 0.26 3.76
N LYS A 681 -36.96 1.38 3.40
CA LYS A 681 -36.43 2.30 2.37
C LYS A 681 -35.37 3.24 2.98
N PRO A 682 -34.43 3.76 2.17
CA PRO A 682 -33.45 4.74 2.64
C PRO A 682 -34.11 6.01 3.18
N ALA A 683 -33.52 6.60 4.22
CA ALA A 683 -33.91 7.89 4.76
C ALA A 683 -33.36 9.05 3.92
N ILE A 684 -34.11 10.15 3.84
CA ILE A 684 -33.73 11.35 3.07
C ILE A 684 -33.43 12.49 4.04
N PRO A 685 -32.29 13.20 3.93
CA PRO A 685 -31.28 13.11 2.86
C PRO A 685 -30.33 11.90 3.01
N LEU A 686 -29.83 11.38 1.89
CA LEU A 686 -29.14 10.07 1.71
C LEU A 686 -27.73 9.98 2.35
N ASN A 687 -27.42 10.86 3.30
CA ASN A 687 -26.10 11.01 3.90
C ASN A 687 -26.20 10.82 5.42
N THR A 688 -25.71 9.65 5.86
CA THR A 688 -25.68 9.15 7.25
C THR A 688 -27.06 8.95 7.88
N SER A 689 -27.54 7.71 7.85
CA SER A 689 -28.87 7.36 8.38
C SER A 689 -28.77 6.23 9.42
N GLY A 690 -29.54 6.36 10.50
CA GLY A 690 -29.67 5.35 11.54
C GLY A 690 -31.03 4.66 11.45
N TYR A 691 -31.03 3.34 11.52
CA TYR A 691 -32.23 2.50 11.42
C TYR A 691 -32.33 1.58 12.62
N HIS A 692 -33.56 1.20 12.96
CA HIS A 692 -33.83 0.20 13.97
C HIS A 692 -35.10 -0.59 13.63
N PHE A 693 -35.17 -1.80 14.15
CA PHE A 693 -36.33 -2.69 14.08
C PHE A 693 -36.45 -3.49 15.37
N GLU A 694 -37.66 -3.63 15.90
CA GLU A 694 -37.95 -4.40 17.11
C GLU A 694 -38.62 -5.73 16.74
N ASP A 695 -37.93 -6.84 16.98
CA ASP A 695 -38.50 -8.17 16.83
C ASP A 695 -39.13 -8.65 18.14
N THR A 696 -40.44 -8.89 18.08
CA THR A 696 -41.29 -9.29 19.22
C THR A 696 -41.77 -10.74 19.12
N LYS A 697 -41.55 -11.43 17.98
CA LYS A 697 -42.04 -12.80 17.76
C LYS A 697 -40.95 -13.82 18.10
N LEU A 698 -40.61 -13.89 19.39
CA LEU A 698 -39.44 -14.62 19.89
C LEU A 698 -39.83 -15.86 20.72
N ILE A 699 -39.57 -17.04 20.17
CA ILE A 699 -39.87 -18.36 20.77
C ILE A 699 -38.58 -19.11 21.13
N GLU A 700 -37.53 -18.99 20.32
CA GLU A 700 -36.27 -19.71 20.48
C GLU A 700 -35.31 -19.02 21.46
N LYS A 701 -34.24 -19.73 21.84
CA LYS A 701 -33.18 -19.22 22.74
C LYS A 701 -32.12 -18.39 22.02
N GLU A 702 -31.93 -18.60 20.73
CA GLU A 702 -30.89 -17.94 19.95
C GLU A 702 -31.46 -17.50 18.61
N TYR A 703 -31.05 -16.31 18.17
CA TYR A 703 -31.47 -15.71 16.93
C TYR A 703 -30.29 -15.10 16.19
N TYR A 704 -30.32 -15.21 14.87
CA TYR A 704 -29.34 -14.63 13.96
C TYR A 704 -30.03 -13.62 13.04
N TYR A 705 -29.42 -12.47 12.83
CA TYR A 705 -29.95 -11.43 11.96
C TYR A 705 -28.93 -11.05 10.89
N ARG A 706 -29.42 -10.72 9.70
CA ARG A 706 -28.63 -10.11 8.62
C ARG A 706 -29.47 -9.11 7.84
N LEU A 707 -28.81 -8.17 7.20
CA LEU A 707 -29.41 -7.28 6.21
C LEU A 707 -29.08 -7.82 4.83
N LYS A 708 -30.08 -7.88 3.96
CA LYS A 708 -29.90 -7.92 2.52
C LYS A 708 -30.11 -6.51 1.98
N MET A 709 -29.04 -5.90 1.51
CA MET A 709 -28.99 -4.54 1.01
C MET A 709 -29.20 -4.59 -0.50
N VAL A 710 -30.33 -4.09 -0.99
CA VAL A 710 -30.75 -4.17 -2.40
C VAL A 710 -30.59 -2.81 -3.06
N ASP A 711 -29.92 -2.77 -4.20
CA ASP A 711 -29.66 -1.57 -4.98
C ASP A 711 -30.76 -1.31 -6.03
N LEU A 712 -30.76 -0.12 -6.64
CA LEU A 712 -31.78 0.28 -7.63
C LEU A 712 -31.79 -0.59 -8.89
N ASP A 713 -30.68 -1.24 -9.20
CA ASP A 713 -30.52 -2.21 -10.31
C ASP A 713 -30.90 -3.65 -9.92
N GLU A 714 -31.46 -3.85 -8.73
CA GLU A 714 -31.87 -5.12 -8.13
C GLU A 714 -30.73 -6.07 -7.73
N THR A 715 -29.46 -5.65 -7.86
CA THR A 715 -28.35 -6.36 -7.22
C THR A 715 -28.42 -6.22 -5.70
N PHE A 716 -27.77 -7.13 -4.97
CA PHE A 716 -27.78 -7.09 -3.51
C PHE A 716 -26.51 -7.65 -2.87
N ALA A 717 -26.23 -7.17 -1.66
CA ALA A 717 -25.18 -7.69 -0.78
C ALA A 717 -25.74 -7.99 0.61
N TYR A 718 -25.18 -8.97 1.32
CA TYR A 718 -25.54 -9.24 2.71
C TYR A 718 -24.57 -8.55 3.68
N SER A 719 -25.09 -8.11 4.83
CA SER A 719 -24.24 -7.75 5.97
C SER A 719 -23.58 -8.98 6.57
N GLY A 720 -22.64 -8.76 7.51
CA GLY A 720 -22.30 -9.79 8.48
C GLY A 720 -23.54 -10.24 9.28
N ILE A 721 -23.50 -11.48 9.78
CA ILE A 721 -24.55 -12.01 10.65
C ILE A 721 -24.24 -11.58 12.09
N VAL A 722 -25.24 -11.03 12.78
CA VAL A 722 -25.18 -10.79 14.23
C VAL A 722 -26.06 -11.80 14.94
N SER A 723 -25.57 -12.37 16.03
CA SER A 723 -26.33 -13.30 16.86
C SER A 723 -26.74 -12.65 18.18
N VAL A 724 -27.89 -13.05 18.69
CA VAL A 724 -28.39 -12.71 20.02
C VAL A 724 -28.87 -13.98 20.69
N GLU A 725 -28.20 -14.33 21.78
CA GLU A 725 -28.70 -15.32 22.73
C GLU A 725 -29.64 -14.60 23.70
N ARG A 726 -30.88 -15.07 23.75
CA ARG A 726 -31.88 -14.56 24.69
C ARG A 726 -31.57 -15.09 26.07
N LYS A 727 -31.64 -14.22 27.07
CA LYS A 727 -31.63 -14.61 28.47
C LYS A 727 -32.93 -15.33 28.75
N THR A 728 -32.96 -16.64 28.57
CA THR A 728 -34.12 -17.41 29.02
C THR A 728 -34.25 -17.26 30.52
N GLU A 729 -35.48 -16.99 30.98
CA GLU A 729 -35.90 -17.03 32.39
C GLU A 729 -35.18 -18.17 33.12
N GLU A 730 -34.65 -17.86 34.31
CA GLU A 730 -33.84 -18.77 35.14
C GLU A 730 -34.45 -20.19 35.16
N GLU A 731 -33.63 -21.18 34.79
CA GLU A 731 -34.00 -22.59 34.74
C GLU A 731 -34.61 -23.03 36.07
N ILE A 732 -35.79 -23.68 36.04
CA ILE A 732 -36.42 -24.21 37.27
C ILE A 732 -35.46 -25.25 37.86
N THR A 733 -34.91 -24.96 39.03
CA THR A 733 -33.93 -25.85 39.67
C THR A 733 -34.57 -26.61 40.82
N VAL A 734 -34.27 -27.90 40.90
CA VAL A 734 -34.68 -28.79 41.99
C VAL A 734 -33.43 -29.32 42.69
N TYR A 735 -33.24 -28.99 43.97
CA TYR A 735 -32.07 -29.39 44.74
C TYR A 735 -32.38 -29.52 46.25
N PRO A 736 -31.59 -30.27 47.03
CA PRO A 736 -30.49 -31.13 46.60
C PRO A 736 -31.00 -32.39 45.90
N SER A 737 -30.13 -33.02 45.11
CA SER A 737 -30.28 -34.39 44.63
C SER A 737 -28.90 -35.05 44.71
N PRO A 738 -28.69 -36.11 45.53
CA PRO A 738 -29.69 -36.81 46.34
C PRO A 738 -30.27 -36.00 47.52
N ALA A 739 -31.52 -36.27 47.89
CA ALA A 739 -32.25 -35.63 48.99
C ALA A 739 -32.69 -36.67 50.04
N ARG A 740 -32.89 -36.20 51.29
CA ARG A 740 -33.38 -37.03 52.41
C ARG A 740 -34.70 -36.51 52.97
N ASP A 741 -34.68 -35.27 53.48
CA ASP A 741 -35.82 -34.71 54.20
C ASP A 741 -36.64 -33.72 53.36
N PHE A 742 -36.00 -32.95 52.48
CA PHE A 742 -36.68 -31.98 51.62
C PHE A 742 -35.98 -31.81 50.27
N ILE A 743 -36.74 -31.32 49.29
CA ILE A 743 -36.22 -30.65 48.08
C ILE A 743 -36.63 -29.19 48.09
N GLN A 744 -35.84 -28.35 47.44
CA GLN A 744 -36.11 -26.95 47.20
C GLN A 744 -36.32 -26.78 45.70
N ILE A 745 -37.45 -26.15 45.36
CA ILE A 745 -37.78 -25.77 43.99
C ILE A 745 -37.60 -24.26 43.91
N LYS A 746 -36.72 -23.81 43.02
CA LYS A 746 -36.53 -22.40 42.68
C LYS A 746 -37.04 -22.17 41.25
N ALA A 747 -37.97 -21.26 41.08
CA ALA A 747 -38.60 -20.88 39.80
C ALA A 747 -38.91 -19.37 39.81
N ASP A 748 -39.27 -18.78 38.65
CA ASP A 748 -39.61 -17.36 38.52
C ASP A 748 -40.78 -16.91 39.41
N GLU A 749 -40.76 -15.69 39.96
CA GLU A 749 -41.84 -15.15 40.82
C GLU A 749 -43.23 -15.18 40.16
N ASN A 750 -43.28 -15.08 38.82
CA ASN A 750 -44.51 -15.12 38.02
C ASN A 750 -45.06 -16.54 37.82
N ALA A 751 -44.31 -17.59 38.17
CA ALA A 751 -44.75 -18.98 38.06
C ALA A 751 -45.70 -19.40 39.21
N PHE A 752 -45.97 -18.52 40.18
CA PHE A 752 -46.69 -18.83 41.40
C PHE A 752 -48.08 -18.17 41.41
N PRO A 753 -49.14 -18.87 41.86
CA PRO A 753 -49.13 -20.20 42.45
C PRO A 753 -48.95 -21.34 41.43
N ALA A 754 -48.07 -22.29 41.71
CA ALA A 754 -47.76 -23.43 40.83
C ALA A 754 -48.10 -24.77 41.49
N LYS A 755 -48.71 -25.70 40.75
CA LYS A 755 -48.95 -27.07 41.21
C LYS A 755 -47.75 -27.95 40.89
N ILE A 756 -47.14 -28.53 41.92
CA ILE A 756 -46.07 -29.52 41.83
C ILE A 756 -46.62 -30.92 42.08
N LYS A 757 -46.12 -31.89 41.32
CA LYS A 757 -46.27 -33.32 41.60
C LYS A 757 -44.89 -33.99 41.68
N ILE A 758 -44.75 -34.90 42.63
CA ILE A 758 -43.63 -35.85 42.73
C ILE A 758 -44.17 -37.20 42.30
N ILE A 759 -43.50 -37.83 41.34
CA ILE A 759 -43.96 -39.04 40.66
C ILE A 759 -42.91 -40.13 40.84
N ASP A 760 -43.32 -41.31 41.29
CA ASP A 760 -42.43 -42.48 41.42
C ASP A 760 -42.10 -43.12 40.06
N GLN A 761 -41.19 -44.09 40.05
CA GLN A 761 -40.74 -44.76 38.82
C GLN A 761 -41.85 -45.52 38.08
N SER A 762 -42.97 -45.83 38.75
CA SER A 762 -44.14 -46.47 38.13
C SER A 762 -45.11 -45.48 37.48
N GLY A 763 -44.81 -44.17 37.55
CA GLY A 763 -45.67 -43.10 37.03
C GLY A 763 -46.77 -42.67 38.00
N ARG A 764 -46.79 -43.19 39.23
CA ARG A 764 -47.78 -42.83 40.25
C ARG A 764 -47.35 -41.54 40.96
N THR A 765 -48.28 -40.57 41.06
CA THR A 765 -48.05 -39.35 41.86
C THR A 765 -48.07 -39.71 43.34
N VAL A 766 -46.94 -39.50 44.02
CA VAL A 766 -46.75 -39.79 45.45
C VAL A 766 -46.94 -38.55 46.32
N LEU A 767 -46.73 -37.35 45.77
CA LEU A 767 -46.95 -36.08 46.46
C LEU A 767 -47.46 -35.04 45.46
N CYS A 768 -48.41 -34.21 45.89
CA CYS A 768 -48.92 -33.10 45.10
C CYS A 768 -49.16 -31.88 46.00
N GLN A 769 -48.57 -30.74 45.66
CA GLN A 769 -48.65 -29.52 46.46
C GLN A 769 -48.68 -28.28 45.58
N ILE A 770 -49.31 -27.20 46.07
CA ILE A 770 -49.19 -25.87 45.46
C ILE A 770 -48.05 -25.11 46.15
N ILE A 771 -47.12 -24.60 45.36
CA ILE A 771 -46.08 -23.67 45.80
C ILE A 771 -46.53 -22.24 45.52
N LEU A 772 -46.14 -21.31 46.38
CA LEU A 772 -46.64 -19.92 46.40
C LEU A 772 -45.53 -18.87 46.33
N LYS A 773 -44.26 -19.26 46.33
CA LYS A 773 -43.11 -18.36 46.42
C LYS A 773 -41.98 -18.83 45.52
N GLN A 774 -41.24 -17.89 44.96
CA GLN A 774 -40.05 -18.07 44.09
C GLN A 774 -39.14 -19.24 44.48
N SER A 775 -38.91 -19.40 45.78
CA SER A 775 -38.17 -20.53 46.32
C SER A 775 -38.93 -21.15 47.48
N GLN A 776 -39.28 -22.43 47.36
CA GLN A 776 -40.06 -23.13 48.37
C GLN A 776 -39.51 -24.54 48.63
N LYS A 777 -39.36 -24.87 49.91
CA LYS A 777 -39.01 -26.23 50.35
C LYS A 777 -40.24 -27.11 50.36
N ILE A 778 -40.11 -28.31 49.79
CA ILE A 778 -41.09 -29.38 49.79
C ILE A 778 -40.56 -30.50 50.66
N ASN A 779 -41.32 -30.83 51.70
CA ASN A 779 -41.00 -31.96 52.57
C ASN A 779 -41.22 -33.27 51.80
N ILE A 780 -40.19 -34.11 51.76
CA ILE A 780 -40.22 -35.44 51.14
C ILE A 780 -39.93 -36.56 52.17
N GLU A 781 -39.83 -36.20 53.45
CA GLU A 781 -39.62 -37.12 54.56
C GLU A 781 -40.72 -38.18 54.57
N GLY A 782 -40.31 -39.45 54.53
CA GLY A 782 -41.21 -40.61 54.45
C GLY A 782 -41.42 -41.18 53.04
N LEU A 783 -40.88 -40.55 51.98
CA LEU A 783 -40.77 -41.22 50.68
C LEU A 783 -39.69 -42.31 50.74
N ALA A 784 -39.97 -43.48 50.16
CA ALA A 784 -39.01 -44.58 50.07
C ALA A 784 -37.82 -44.18 49.19
N ALA A 785 -36.64 -44.75 49.45
CA ALA A 785 -35.47 -44.47 48.62
C ALA A 785 -35.68 -44.89 47.17
N GLY A 786 -35.29 -44.03 46.23
CA GLY A 786 -35.54 -44.24 44.81
C GLY A 786 -35.44 -42.96 43.98
N LEU A 787 -35.60 -43.10 42.66
CA LEU A 787 -35.64 -41.97 41.71
C LEU A 787 -37.07 -41.47 41.57
N TYR A 788 -37.26 -40.16 41.70
CA TYR A 788 -38.54 -39.50 41.52
C TYR A 788 -38.45 -38.42 40.44
N ILE A 789 -39.53 -38.24 39.70
CA ILE A 789 -39.70 -37.19 38.70
C ILE A 789 -40.51 -36.06 39.32
N ILE A 790 -40.05 -34.83 39.16
CA ILE A 790 -40.74 -33.63 39.61
C ILE A 790 -41.38 -32.97 38.39
N SER A 791 -42.68 -32.72 38.47
CA SER A 791 -43.42 -31.97 37.46
C SER A 791 -44.07 -30.72 38.06
N MET A 792 -44.01 -29.61 37.34
CA MET A 792 -44.70 -28.37 37.66
C MET A 792 -45.69 -28.04 36.55
N GLN A 793 -46.96 -27.77 36.92
CA GLN A 793 -48.05 -27.53 35.96
C GLN A 793 -48.10 -28.60 34.85
N ASP A 794 -47.94 -29.87 35.25
CA ASP A 794 -47.95 -31.05 34.38
C ASP A 794 -46.79 -31.15 33.35
N LYS A 795 -45.77 -30.29 33.44
CA LYS A 795 -44.50 -30.42 32.71
C LYS A 795 -43.40 -30.95 33.63
N VAL A 796 -42.56 -31.87 33.14
CA VAL A 796 -41.40 -32.39 33.90
C VAL A 796 -40.35 -31.29 34.02
N VAL A 797 -39.95 -30.97 35.25
CA VAL A 797 -39.00 -29.88 35.57
C VAL A 797 -37.72 -30.38 36.25
N GLY A 798 -37.67 -31.64 36.67
CA GLY A 798 -36.46 -32.19 37.28
C GLY A 798 -36.59 -33.64 37.74
N LYS A 799 -35.48 -34.21 38.23
CA LYS A 799 -35.43 -35.54 38.84
C LYS A 799 -34.67 -35.46 40.17
N VAL A 800 -35.14 -36.17 41.18
CA VAL A 800 -34.48 -36.26 42.49
C VAL A 800 -34.26 -37.72 42.88
N ILE A 801 -33.09 -38.02 43.42
CA ILE A 801 -32.80 -39.30 44.08
C ILE A 801 -33.08 -39.14 45.57
N VAL A 802 -34.05 -39.87 46.12
CA VAL A 802 -34.32 -39.92 47.57
C VAL A 802 -33.50 -41.04 48.19
N GLN A 803 -32.82 -40.77 49.30
CA GLN A 803 -32.04 -41.75 50.06
C GLN A 803 -32.73 -42.10 51.39
N GLU A 804 -32.49 -43.31 51.89
CA GLU A 804 -32.85 -43.68 53.27
C GLU A 804 -32.05 -42.82 54.27
N LYS A 805 -32.60 -42.61 55.47
CA LYS A 805 -31.96 -41.79 56.50
C LYS A 805 -30.61 -42.35 56.94
#